data_AF-A0A956IKA0-F1
#
_entry.id   AF-A0A956IKA0-F1
#
_cell.length_a   1.000
_cell.length_b   1.000
_cell.length_c   1.000
_cell.angle_alpha   90.00
_cell.angle_beta   90.00
_cell.angle_gamma   90.00
#
_symmetry.space_group_name_H-M   'P 1'
#
loop_
_entity.id
_entity.type
_entity.pdbx_description
1 polymer ?
#
loop_
_entity_poly.entity_id
_entity_poly.type
_entity_poly.pdbx_seq_one_letter_code
_entity_poly.pdbx_strand_id
1 'polypeptide(L)'
;MSSTSLRLHGSLFAATLTLATTVAADAVAAGGLPDLAVANVSASTTQALADQQIAVSCDVVELAGEAAGASRLKYYFSNDAVLDSSDSYLNYDNVAALSAAGFGGESANVRIPAGTPDGGYFLLFVADYDGEVSESDESNNVFALPITVGAPQAGPDYTIELASAPSSAEADEVIAVSADVVNLGLATTVETRLKYYLSSDTSYDGGDIYLNYDAVPALASGGSSPETANVRVPAGTAPGLYYLLFVADQTELVAETDEANNVVALPLSVGGYVALPDLSVSQATTDTQIVRAGETVSVNAWVDNLGTAGAPAVQLKYILSTDTVYDGGDKQLSYDKVDALLAGQTSTEDAVLNITTATAAGDYYLLLVADALEEATESNEGNNVMALALTVTRDNPDAVLADLALTGTTLAATTVPPGEAVNVSTTVENVGLVAAEASRVKYYFSSDAWLDGADTYLNYDAVGALLVGETSAEDANVTIPTTAALGPAYILVVADAAEDVVERYESDNVIALPFMVGAVVTAGPGDDPTGIKPDLRVADAWVDSVVVQAGERAALHVDVENAGVATAAASQMKYYLSRDEVFDSSDSYAGLDNVAALAVGATGAEDVAPLIPEDAAHGTWYLLAVVDAKGEVAETYESNNVTAVEIQVEIDDPSLDAADLALSGVVLSKATVGAGYPLLVDATIVNQGSQPAAASRLKLYLSDDTILDDADRYLDYGRVDALMVGGSQTLSASVRIPSDAWEGPQHVLVVLDTEREVVETYESNNLLAVPVTVGVDQGPNPAYPYSCPTSVYTDATLLPQHTVATFNALHLGWDNDKDMLATACVLSHFDLVGLVEIDDPQGLVDLENELELVTGETWSSHVSPWAVGNVNGTEFYGYVWRDAEVSLTAPRGFYPDPQDDLKREPYGAQFQMGAFDFTLVVFHLQYGDSIATRRAEASHLVDVYQHFQGLDPNEQDILIGGDFNLPGNDAAFTVVELEGVDFITDPEQKTSLGPWGLVNSFDNIFFPAAHTGEMLASGALDYTMNNCPILSDTVSDHLPVWMAFDVQSDDD
;
A
#
# COMPACT_ATOMS: atom_id res chain seq x y z
N MET A 1 17.65 62.94 25.00
CA MET A 1 17.06 62.58 26.32
C MET A 1 16.66 61.13 26.25
N SER A 2 16.92 60.35 27.31
CA SER A 2 16.69 58.90 27.44
C SER A 2 17.70 58.03 26.67
N SER A 3 18.29 56.96 27.21
CA SER A 3 18.38 56.44 28.58
C SER A 3 19.70 55.64 28.70
N THR A 4 20.15 55.47 29.93
CA THR A 4 21.46 54.99 30.35
C THR A 4 21.47 53.47 30.57
N SER A 5 22.60 52.86 30.22
CA SER A 5 23.02 51.48 30.49
C SER A 5 23.05 51.11 31.98
N LEU A 6 22.72 49.86 32.32
CA LEU A 6 23.45 49.08 33.33
C LEU A 6 23.35 47.56 33.06
N ARG A 7 24.52 46.91 33.04
CA ARG A 7 24.77 45.46 32.88
C ARG A 7 24.35 44.67 34.14
N LEU A 8 23.92 43.42 33.95
CA LEU A 8 24.23 42.31 34.87
C LEU A 8 24.47 41.02 34.07
N HIS A 9 25.57 40.33 34.37
CA HIS A 9 25.89 38.95 33.97
C HIS A 9 25.37 37.98 35.04
N GLY A 10 25.04 36.75 34.63
CA GLY A 10 25.40 35.55 35.40
C GLY A 10 24.26 34.62 35.84
N SER A 11 24.07 33.57 35.03
CA SER A 11 23.65 32.18 35.36
C SER A 11 22.31 31.91 36.05
N LEU A 12 21.41 31.30 35.29
CA LEU A 12 20.86 29.94 35.51
C LEU A 12 20.17 29.54 34.20
N PHE A 13 20.68 28.55 33.47
CA PHE A 13 19.94 27.90 32.38
C PHE A 13 19.59 26.50 32.86
N ALA A 14 18.31 26.29 33.16
CA ALA A 14 17.69 24.98 33.11
C ALA A 14 17.39 24.71 31.63
N ALA A 15 17.81 23.57 31.11
CA ALA A 15 17.44 23.12 29.78
C ALA A 15 15.96 22.71 29.82
N THR A 16 15.09 23.55 29.25
CA THR A 16 13.72 23.17 28.88
C THR A 16 13.79 22.53 27.51
N LEU A 17 13.58 21.22 27.44
CA LEU A 17 13.23 20.54 26.19
C LEU A 17 11.79 20.95 25.85
N THR A 18 11.60 21.76 24.81
CA THR A 18 10.28 22.17 24.34
C THR A 18 10.06 21.47 23.01
N LEU A 19 9.32 20.36 22.99
CA LEU A 19 8.66 19.91 21.76
C LEU A 19 7.40 20.77 21.64
N ALA A 20 7.39 21.69 20.68
CA ALA A 20 6.20 22.46 20.33
C ALA A 20 5.47 21.72 19.21
N THR A 21 4.46 20.93 19.56
CA THR A 21 3.42 20.53 18.62
C THR A 21 2.39 21.67 18.54
N THR A 22 2.30 22.32 17.39
CA THR A 22 1.23 23.28 17.10
C THR A 22 0.02 22.51 16.60
N VAL A 23 -1.00 22.34 17.43
CA VAL A 23 -2.33 21.87 17.00
C VAL A 23 -3.12 23.09 16.52
N ALA A 24 -3.51 23.08 15.25
CA ALA A 24 -4.44 24.04 14.69
C ALA A 24 -5.84 23.78 15.26
N ALA A 25 -6.47 24.84 15.76
CA ALA A 25 -7.84 24.78 16.26
C ALA A 25 -8.81 25.00 15.10
N ASP A 26 -9.62 23.98 14.78
CA ASP A 26 -10.88 24.17 14.08
C ASP A 26 -12.04 23.59 14.91
N ALA A 27 -13.17 24.30 14.91
CA ALA A 27 -14.26 24.12 15.87
C ALA A 27 -15.50 23.51 15.20
N VAL A 28 -15.92 22.32 15.63
CA VAL A 28 -17.29 21.80 15.40
C VAL A 28 -17.78 21.05 16.64
N ALA A 29 -19.04 21.28 17.04
CA ALA A 29 -19.61 20.83 18.30
C ALA A 29 -20.55 19.62 18.18
N ALA A 30 -20.49 18.79 19.23
CA ALA A 30 -21.54 17.98 19.88
C ALA A 30 -21.70 16.50 19.43
N GLY A 31 -20.95 15.62 20.11
CA GLY A 31 -21.25 14.18 20.20
C GLY A 31 -20.16 13.24 20.78
N GLY A 32 -18.94 13.70 21.04
CA GLY A 32 -17.83 12.84 21.49
C GLY A 32 -17.65 12.78 23.01
N LEU A 33 -17.26 11.62 23.54
CA LEU A 33 -16.72 11.51 24.91
C LEU A 33 -15.44 12.36 25.03
N PRO A 34 -15.08 12.85 26.23
CA PRO A 34 -13.77 13.46 26.48
C PRO A 34 -12.60 12.53 26.13
N ASP A 35 -11.41 13.07 25.89
CA ASP A 35 -10.16 12.35 25.59
C ASP A 35 -8.97 13.00 26.33
N LEU A 36 -8.61 12.46 27.50
CA LEU A 36 -7.52 12.94 28.34
C LEU A 36 -6.21 12.25 27.96
N ALA A 37 -5.13 13.03 27.95
CA ALA A 37 -3.78 12.52 27.82
C ALA A 37 -2.81 13.27 28.73
N VAL A 38 -1.62 12.72 28.93
CA VAL A 38 -0.54 13.38 29.69
C VAL A 38 0.47 14.00 28.74
N ALA A 39 0.75 15.30 28.90
CA ALA A 39 1.70 16.08 28.12
C ALA A 39 2.67 16.88 29.00
N ASN A 40 3.67 17.53 28.39
CA ASN A 40 4.59 18.47 29.04
C ASN A 40 5.24 17.96 30.35
N VAL A 41 5.61 16.67 30.35
CA VAL A 41 6.15 15.98 31.53
C VAL A 41 7.57 16.47 31.84
N SER A 42 7.87 16.70 33.12
CA SER A 42 9.21 17.04 33.59
C SER A 42 9.50 16.48 34.99
N ALA A 43 10.79 16.29 35.29
CA ALA A 43 11.28 15.99 36.63
C ALA A 43 12.45 16.91 37.00
N SER A 44 12.59 17.20 38.30
CA SER A 44 13.67 18.06 38.83
C SER A 44 15.08 17.49 38.63
N THR A 45 15.18 16.20 38.31
CA THR A 45 16.42 15.47 38.00
C THR A 45 16.05 14.18 37.27
N THR A 46 16.92 13.74 36.37
CA THR A 46 16.85 12.42 35.71
C THR A 46 17.67 11.35 36.44
N GLN A 47 18.37 11.74 37.53
CA GLN A 47 19.10 10.83 38.43
C GLN A 47 18.72 11.09 39.89
N ALA A 48 18.38 10.04 40.63
CA ALA A 48 17.99 10.14 42.03
C ALA A 48 18.56 9.00 42.88
N LEU A 49 18.81 9.24 44.17
CA LEU A 49 19.13 8.18 45.11
C LEU A 49 17.86 7.41 45.50
N ALA A 50 18.00 6.14 45.88
CA ALA A 50 16.93 5.46 46.60
C ALA A 50 16.54 6.26 47.86
N ASP A 51 15.23 6.35 48.14
CA ASP A 51 14.65 7.19 49.20
C ASP A 51 14.80 8.72 48.99
N GLN A 52 15.28 9.18 47.83
CA GLN A 52 15.29 10.60 47.48
C GLN A 52 13.89 11.06 47.06
N GLN A 53 13.52 12.26 47.49
CA GLN A 53 12.33 12.95 47.03
C GLN A 53 12.70 13.88 45.88
N ILE A 54 11.96 13.78 44.77
CA ILE A 54 12.13 14.58 43.56
C ILE A 54 10.80 15.26 43.21
N ALA A 55 10.87 16.43 42.60
CA ALA A 55 9.69 17.12 42.08
C ALA A 55 9.42 16.68 40.64
N VAL A 56 8.15 16.49 40.29
CA VAL A 56 7.66 16.15 38.95
C VAL A 56 6.50 17.06 38.56
N SER A 57 6.31 17.29 37.27
CA SER A 57 5.16 18.03 36.73
C SER A 57 4.73 17.47 35.39
N CYS A 58 3.47 17.70 35.03
CA CYS A 58 2.92 17.43 33.69
C CYS A 58 1.68 18.31 33.46
N ASP A 59 1.17 18.30 32.24
CA ASP A 59 -0.17 18.78 31.93
C ASP A 59 -1.06 17.58 31.63
N VAL A 60 -2.26 17.52 32.22
CA VAL A 60 -3.34 16.66 31.74
C VAL A 60 -4.12 17.47 30.71
N VAL A 61 -4.13 17.03 29.46
CA VAL A 61 -4.70 17.73 28.32
C VAL A 61 -5.95 16.99 27.84
N GLU A 62 -6.96 17.75 27.42
CA GLU A 62 -8.13 17.25 26.70
C GLU A 62 -7.84 17.41 25.19
N LEU A 63 -7.63 16.31 24.46
CA LEU A 63 -7.13 16.33 23.08
C LEU A 63 -8.23 16.65 22.04
N ALA A 64 -9.44 16.11 22.23
CA ALA A 64 -10.64 16.49 21.48
C ALA A 64 -11.88 15.80 22.11
N GLY A 65 -12.97 16.55 22.33
CA GLY A 65 -14.18 15.97 22.94
C GLY A 65 -15.08 16.97 23.66
N GLU A 66 -16.07 16.47 24.41
CA GLU A 66 -16.80 17.27 25.39
C GLU A 66 -15.92 17.62 26.61
N ALA A 67 -16.38 18.54 27.47
CA ALA A 67 -15.64 18.89 28.68
C ALA A 67 -15.48 17.69 29.61
N ALA A 68 -14.24 17.32 29.95
CA ALA A 68 -13.94 16.28 30.92
C ALA A 68 -14.38 16.67 32.34
N GLY A 69 -14.94 15.69 33.05
CA GLY A 69 -15.19 15.79 34.49
C GLY A 69 -13.89 15.93 35.30
N ALA A 70 -14.00 16.17 36.60
CA ALA A 70 -12.82 16.09 37.47
C ALA A 70 -12.37 14.63 37.59
N SER A 71 -11.06 14.40 37.54
CA SER A 71 -10.43 13.07 37.57
C SER A 71 -9.21 13.05 38.50
N ARG A 72 -8.41 11.98 38.45
CA ARG A 72 -7.16 11.85 39.21
C ARG A 72 -5.98 11.44 38.36
N LEU A 73 -4.90 12.17 38.54
CA LEU A 73 -3.57 11.81 38.06
C LEU A 73 -2.84 11.02 39.14
N LYS A 74 -2.28 9.85 38.78
CA LYS A 74 -1.42 9.07 39.69
C LYS A 74 -0.01 8.93 39.14
N TYR A 75 0.94 8.87 40.06
CA TYR A 75 2.36 8.73 39.77
C TYR A 75 2.87 7.37 40.28
N TYR A 76 3.57 6.62 39.43
CA TYR A 76 4.12 5.30 39.76
C TYR A 76 5.62 5.24 39.45
N PHE A 77 6.32 4.30 40.09
CA PHE A 77 7.70 3.91 39.79
C PHE A 77 7.70 2.50 39.20
N SER A 78 8.28 2.34 38.02
CA SER A 78 8.23 1.12 37.20
C SER A 78 9.62 0.67 36.72
N ASN A 79 9.72 -0.60 36.33
CA ASN A 79 10.89 -1.15 35.64
C ASN A 79 10.79 -1.02 34.11
N ASP A 80 9.61 -0.72 33.57
CA ASP A 80 9.38 -0.52 32.14
C ASP A 80 8.41 0.66 31.90
N ALA A 81 8.02 0.86 30.65
CA ALA A 81 7.16 1.97 30.25
C ALA A 81 5.65 1.67 30.31
N VAL A 82 5.27 0.46 30.75
CA VAL A 82 3.89 -0.03 30.73
C VAL A 82 3.31 0.00 32.14
N LEU A 83 2.08 0.48 32.29
CA LEU A 83 1.38 0.42 33.58
C LEU A 83 0.86 -0.99 33.85
N ASP A 84 1.37 -1.65 34.89
CA ASP A 84 0.92 -2.96 35.32
C ASP A 84 0.91 -3.14 36.86
N SER A 85 0.57 -4.35 37.30
CA SER A 85 0.44 -4.66 38.74
C SER A 85 1.76 -4.70 39.52
N SER A 86 2.90 -4.68 38.84
CA SER A 86 4.25 -4.67 39.41
C SER A 86 4.72 -3.26 39.79
N ASP A 87 4.02 -2.22 39.34
CA ASP A 87 4.38 -0.83 39.56
C ASP A 87 4.13 -0.34 40.97
N SER A 88 5.08 0.48 41.46
CA SER A 88 5.03 1.03 42.82
C SER A 88 4.37 2.41 42.83
N TYR A 89 3.17 2.49 43.40
CA TYR A 89 2.47 3.76 43.60
C TYR A 89 3.27 4.76 44.45
N LEU A 90 3.44 5.98 43.94
CA LEU A 90 4.24 7.04 44.59
C LEU A 90 3.37 8.15 45.19
N ASN A 91 2.46 8.72 44.39
CA ASN A 91 1.66 9.88 44.77
C ASN A 91 0.44 10.04 43.82
N TYR A 92 -0.42 11.03 44.09
CA TYR A 92 -1.51 11.43 43.22
C TYR A 92 -1.75 12.94 43.29
N ASP A 93 -2.41 13.49 42.27
CA ASP A 93 -3.03 14.81 42.30
C ASP A 93 -4.50 14.74 41.86
N ASN A 94 -5.30 15.76 42.22
CA ASN A 94 -6.68 15.84 41.74
C ASN A 94 -6.74 16.80 40.56
N VAL A 95 -7.19 16.29 39.42
CA VAL A 95 -7.35 17.08 38.20
C VAL A 95 -8.73 17.72 38.24
N ALA A 96 -8.78 19.05 38.13
CA ALA A 96 -10.05 19.76 38.04
C ALA A 96 -10.73 19.48 36.69
N ALA A 97 -12.05 19.64 36.62
CA ALA A 97 -12.78 19.49 35.36
C ALA A 97 -12.19 20.41 34.28
N LEU A 98 -11.93 19.85 33.10
CA LEU A 98 -11.32 20.54 31.96
C LEU A 98 -12.40 20.94 30.96
N SER A 99 -12.26 22.12 30.36
CA SER A 99 -13.06 22.46 29.18
C SER A 99 -12.59 21.63 27.99
N ALA A 100 -13.44 21.48 26.96
CA ALA A 100 -13.01 20.94 25.66
C ALA A 100 -11.74 21.66 25.17
N ALA A 101 -10.76 20.90 24.69
CA ALA A 101 -9.42 21.38 24.32
C ALA A 101 -8.64 22.12 25.44
N GLY A 102 -9.03 21.92 26.70
CA GLY A 102 -8.41 22.53 27.87
C GLY A 102 -7.26 21.69 28.43
N PHE A 103 -6.52 22.24 29.39
CA PHE A 103 -5.50 21.50 30.11
C PHE A 103 -5.42 21.91 31.59
N GLY A 104 -4.96 20.99 32.42
CA GLY A 104 -4.69 21.17 33.84
C GLY A 104 -3.23 20.86 34.14
N GLY A 105 -2.47 21.86 34.61
CA GLY A 105 -1.08 21.66 35.02
C GLY A 105 -1.00 21.07 36.42
N GLU A 106 -0.38 19.89 36.53
CA GLU A 106 -0.24 19.13 37.76
C GLU A 106 1.21 19.02 38.19
N SER A 107 1.45 18.99 39.51
CA SER A 107 2.82 18.83 40.02
C SER A 107 2.83 18.15 41.37
N ALA A 108 3.74 17.20 41.54
CA ALA A 108 3.89 16.45 42.78
C ALA A 108 5.35 16.37 43.22
N ASN A 109 5.54 16.04 44.49
CA ASN A 109 6.81 15.49 44.92
C ASN A 109 6.64 13.99 45.10
N VAL A 110 7.44 13.21 44.39
CA VAL A 110 7.48 11.75 44.48
C VAL A 110 8.75 11.31 45.16
N ARG A 111 8.72 10.16 45.85
CA ARG A 111 9.87 9.62 46.58
C ARG A 111 10.23 8.29 45.95
N ILE A 112 11.46 8.17 45.47
CA ILE A 112 11.99 6.90 44.94
C ILE A 112 11.92 5.86 46.06
N PRO A 113 11.38 4.64 45.81
CA PRO A 113 11.26 3.62 46.85
C PRO A 113 12.59 3.37 47.57
N ALA A 114 12.51 3.16 48.88
CA ALA A 114 13.70 2.88 49.68
C ALA A 114 14.23 1.48 49.36
N GLY A 115 15.54 1.38 49.14
CA GLY A 115 16.18 0.10 48.82
C GLY A 115 16.06 -0.34 47.35
N THR A 116 15.58 0.54 46.46
CA THR A 116 15.70 0.35 45.01
C THR A 116 17.18 0.16 44.64
N PRO A 117 17.54 -0.92 43.92
CA PRO A 117 18.89 -1.12 43.39
C PRO A 117 19.32 0.00 42.45
N ASP A 118 20.62 0.14 42.25
CA ASP A 118 21.13 1.06 41.23
C ASP A 118 20.77 0.53 39.83
N GLY A 119 20.25 1.37 38.94
CA GLY A 119 19.77 0.97 37.61
C GLY A 119 18.87 1.99 36.91
N GLY A 120 18.45 1.66 35.68
CA GLY A 120 17.46 2.43 34.91
C GLY A 120 16.03 2.00 35.24
N TYR A 121 15.13 2.97 35.36
CA TYR A 121 13.73 2.82 35.76
C TYR A 121 12.85 3.85 35.05
N PHE A 122 11.54 3.81 35.29
CA PHE A 122 10.58 4.78 34.76
C PHE A 122 9.70 5.38 35.86
N LEU A 123 9.27 6.63 35.66
CA LEU A 123 8.19 7.27 36.38
C LEU A 123 6.97 7.33 35.46
N LEU A 124 5.89 6.66 35.83
CA LEU A 124 4.65 6.67 35.06
C LEU A 124 3.70 7.74 35.59
N PHE A 125 3.13 8.51 34.67
CA PHE A 125 2.10 9.51 34.91
C PHE A 125 0.82 9.00 34.27
N VAL A 126 -0.22 8.80 35.07
CA VAL A 126 -1.45 8.14 34.61
C VAL A 126 -2.63 9.06 34.83
N ALA A 127 -3.12 9.68 33.75
CA ALA A 127 -4.37 10.43 33.74
C ALA A 127 -5.57 9.49 33.95
N ASP A 128 -6.63 10.06 34.51
CA ASP A 128 -7.86 9.38 34.93
C ASP A 128 -7.71 7.92 35.42
N TYR A 129 -6.72 7.64 36.25
CA TYR A 129 -6.41 6.26 36.65
C TYR A 129 -7.61 5.49 37.24
N ASP A 130 -8.49 6.20 37.95
CA ASP A 130 -9.66 5.59 38.60
C ASP A 130 -10.85 5.39 37.63
N GLY A 131 -10.73 5.79 36.35
CA GLY A 131 -11.76 5.73 35.31
C GLY A 131 -13.00 6.56 35.67
N GLU A 132 -12.80 7.75 36.24
CA GLU A 132 -13.89 8.63 36.68
C GLU A 132 -14.52 9.41 35.51
N VAL A 133 -13.79 9.56 34.40
CA VAL A 133 -14.23 10.07 33.11
C VAL A 133 -14.32 8.87 32.16
N SER A 134 -15.37 8.81 31.34
CA SER A 134 -15.44 7.80 30.29
C SER A 134 -14.92 8.43 29.02
N GLU A 135 -13.85 7.87 28.48
CA GLU A 135 -13.06 8.54 27.45
C GLU A 135 -13.28 7.93 26.07
N SER A 136 -12.93 8.68 25.02
CA SER A 136 -13.00 8.19 23.65
C SER A 136 -11.83 7.25 23.31
N ASP A 137 -10.67 7.49 23.92
CA ASP A 137 -9.51 6.61 23.92
C ASP A 137 -9.02 6.45 25.37
N GLU A 138 -8.96 5.21 25.85
CA GLU A 138 -8.49 4.88 27.21
C GLU A 138 -7.01 4.45 27.20
N SER A 139 -6.39 4.36 26.01
CA SER A 139 -5.04 3.81 25.82
C SER A 139 -3.93 4.87 25.87
N ASN A 140 -4.26 6.15 25.72
CA ASN A 140 -3.34 7.29 25.69
C ASN A 140 -3.15 7.98 27.07
N ASN A 141 -3.71 7.40 28.13
CA ASN A 141 -3.71 7.97 29.49
C ASN A 141 -2.38 7.85 30.25
N VAL A 142 -1.40 7.10 29.72
CA VAL A 142 -0.12 6.80 30.40
C VAL A 142 1.06 7.43 29.68
N PHE A 143 1.89 8.19 30.41
CA PHE A 143 3.19 8.67 29.94
C PHE A 143 4.32 8.14 30.84
N ALA A 144 5.40 7.63 30.24
CA ALA A 144 6.56 7.09 30.95
C ALA A 144 7.80 8.01 30.82
N LEU A 145 8.33 8.47 31.95
CA LEU A 145 9.56 9.28 32.00
C LEU A 145 10.74 8.43 32.54
N PRO A 146 11.84 8.22 31.78
CA PRO A 146 12.99 7.46 32.26
C PRO A 146 13.72 8.17 33.42
N ILE A 147 14.20 7.41 34.40
CA ILE A 147 14.99 7.88 35.55
C ILE A 147 16.04 6.85 35.95
N THR A 148 17.24 7.32 36.31
CA THR A 148 18.31 6.47 36.85
C THR A 148 18.33 6.54 38.37
N VAL A 149 18.28 5.39 39.05
CA VAL A 149 18.46 5.29 40.49
C VAL A 149 19.91 4.92 40.80
N GLY A 150 20.58 5.69 41.66
CA GLY A 150 21.94 5.42 42.10
C GLY A 150 22.75 6.66 42.45
N ALA A 151 23.85 6.49 43.19
CA ALA A 151 24.74 7.59 43.55
C ALA A 151 25.59 8.05 42.36
N PRO A 152 25.77 9.37 42.14
CA PRO A 152 26.66 9.85 41.09
C PRO A 152 28.09 9.37 41.33
N GLN A 153 28.73 8.87 40.26
CA GLN A 153 29.96 8.09 40.35
C GLN A 153 31.18 8.98 40.73
N ALA A 154 32.05 8.47 41.61
CA ALA A 154 33.07 9.28 42.32
C ALA A 154 34.33 9.62 41.49
N GLY A 155 34.33 9.38 40.18
CA GLY A 155 35.43 9.68 39.25
C GLY A 155 35.01 10.66 38.13
N PRO A 156 35.91 11.00 37.20
CA PRO A 156 35.57 11.68 35.95
C PRO A 156 34.82 10.72 35.01
N ASP A 157 33.97 11.26 34.14
CA ASP A 157 33.12 10.48 33.22
C ASP A 157 32.82 11.32 31.98
N TYR A 158 33.54 11.11 30.88
CA TYR A 158 33.30 11.76 29.62
C TYR A 158 32.15 11.10 28.89
N THR A 159 31.33 11.92 28.26
CA THR A 159 30.33 11.48 27.30
C THR A 159 30.28 12.48 26.15
N ILE A 160 29.71 12.05 25.04
CA ILE A 160 29.53 12.87 23.85
C ILE A 160 28.04 13.17 23.71
N GLU A 161 27.70 14.45 23.74
CA GLU A 161 26.35 14.94 23.50
C GLU A 161 26.32 15.80 22.23
N LEU A 162 25.14 15.98 21.63
CA LEU A 162 24.92 16.91 20.51
C LEU A 162 25.86 16.68 19.30
N ALA A 163 26.28 15.44 19.06
CA ALA A 163 27.06 15.10 17.89
C ALA A 163 26.25 15.39 16.61
N SER A 164 26.90 16.02 15.63
CA SER A 164 26.30 16.37 14.35
C SER A 164 27.33 16.24 13.21
N ALA A 165 26.87 15.66 12.12
CA ALA A 165 27.57 15.55 10.85
C ALA A 165 26.55 15.53 9.70
N PRO A 166 26.93 15.89 8.47
CA PRO A 166 26.13 15.60 7.29
C PRO A 166 25.83 14.10 7.17
N SER A 167 24.65 13.75 6.67
CA SER A 167 24.25 12.35 6.44
C SER A 167 24.86 11.76 5.16
N SER A 168 25.51 12.57 4.33
CA SER A 168 26.18 12.14 3.11
C SER A 168 27.44 12.95 2.79
N ALA A 169 28.36 12.33 2.06
CA ALA A 169 29.59 12.95 1.55
C ALA A 169 30.15 12.19 0.34
N GLU A 170 30.90 12.86 -0.52
CA GLU A 170 31.67 12.19 -1.57
C GLU A 170 33.04 11.72 -1.06
N ALA A 171 33.62 10.69 -1.70
CA ALA A 171 34.99 10.31 -1.43
C ALA A 171 35.94 11.48 -1.73
N ASP A 172 36.91 11.75 -0.84
CA ASP A 172 37.79 12.93 -0.85
C ASP A 172 37.10 14.28 -0.53
N GLU A 173 35.81 14.29 -0.17
CA GLU A 173 35.13 15.49 0.32
C GLU A 173 35.57 15.87 1.75
N VAL A 174 35.51 17.17 2.06
CA VAL A 174 35.70 17.69 3.42
C VAL A 174 34.35 18.08 4.00
N ILE A 175 33.93 17.40 5.06
CA ILE A 175 32.70 17.67 5.78
C ILE A 175 32.98 18.30 7.15
N ALA A 176 32.05 19.15 7.61
CA ALA A 176 32.12 19.79 8.92
C ALA A 176 31.37 18.95 9.95
N VAL A 177 31.93 18.79 11.14
CA VAL A 177 31.39 17.97 12.22
C VAL A 177 31.48 18.72 13.54
N SER A 178 30.55 18.46 14.45
CA SER A 178 30.55 19.06 15.79
C SER A 178 30.03 18.10 16.84
N ALA A 179 30.47 18.24 18.08
CA ALA A 179 29.90 17.55 19.24
C ALA A 179 30.27 18.30 20.54
N ASP A 180 29.51 18.07 21.61
CA ASP A 180 29.84 18.53 22.94
C ASP A 180 30.42 17.37 23.77
N VAL A 181 31.64 17.55 24.30
CA VAL A 181 32.20 16.60 25.27
C VAL A 181 31.82 17.07 26.67
N VAL A 182 31.11 16.22 27.41
CA VAL A 182 30.54 16.55 28.72
C VAL A 182 31.17 15.65 29.78
N ASN A 183 31.47 16.20 30.96
CA ASN A 183 31.89 15.42 32.12
C ASN A 183 30.70 15.19 33.07
N LEU A 184 30.12 14.00 33.05
CA LEU A 184 29.03 13.59 33.95
C LEU A 184 29.54 13.18 35.35
N GLY A 185 30.84 12.97 35.48
CA GLY A 185 31.49 12.52 36.70
C GLY A 185 31.62 13.61 37.75
N LEU A 186 31.84 13.23 39.01
CA LEU A 186 32.02 14.17 40.13
C LEU A 186 33.46 14.71 40.26
N ALA A 187 34.43 14.12 39.57
CA ALA A 187 35.81 14.61 39.55
C ALA A 187 36.08 15.46 38.30
N THR A 188 36.99 16.44 38.43
CA THR A 188 37.49 17.19 37.27
C THR A 188 38.33 16.26 36.39
N THR A 189 38.04 16.25 35.09
CA THR A 189 38.80 15.48 34.11
C THR A 189 40.17 16.11 33.85
N VAL A 190 41.03 15.45 33.08
CA VAL A 190 42.27 16.04 32.54
C VAL A 190 42.12 16.30 31.05
N GLU A 191 42.96 17.18 30.49
CA GLU A 191 42.95 17.49 29.05
C GLU A 191 43.09 16.21 28.21
N THR A 192 42.19 16.03 27.25
CA THR A 192 42.14 14.89 26.33
C THR A 192 41.86 15.36 24.90
N ARG A 193 41.45 14.46 24.01
CA ARG A 193 41.09 14.74 22.62
C ARG A 193 39.80 14.02 22.26
N LEU A 194 38.96 14.72 21.51
CA LEU A 194 37.90 14.11 20.73
C LEU A 194 38.49 13.73 19.38
N LYS A 195 38.41 12.46 19.01
CA LYS A 195 38.90 11.96 17.72
C LYS A 195 37.73 11.56 16.83
N TYR A 196 37.93 11.73 15.53
CA TYR A 196 36.93 11.41 14.51
C TYR A 196 37.45 10.28 13.62
N TYR A 197 36.64 9.26 13.39
CA TYR A 197 36.96 8.11 12.55
C TYR A 197 35.85 7.83 11.54
N LEU A 198 36.21 7.24 10.41
CA LEU A 198 35.27 6.61 9.47
C LEU A 198 35.28 5.10 9.72
N SER A 199 34.12 4.51 9.95
CA SER A 199 33.92 3.09 10.24
C SER A 199 32.92 2.46 9.28
N SER A 200 32.97 1.14 9.14
CA SER A 200 31.94 0.33 8.47
C SER A 200 30.79 -0.06 9.40
N ASP A 201 30.92 0.16 10.70
CA ASP A 201 29.90 -0.17 11.70
C ASP A 201 29.86 0.89 12.82
N THR A 202 29.04 0.67 13.85
CA THR A 202 28.86 1.61 14.95
C THR A 202 29.86 1.43 16.10
N SER A 203 30.72 0.43 16.03
CA SER A 203 31.66 0.07 17.08
C SER A 203 33.03 0.67 16.82
N TYR A 204 33.70 1.13 17.88
CA TYR A 204 35.08 1.59 17.77
C TYR A 204 36.06 0.41 17.88
N ASP A 205 36.81 0.11 16.82
CA ASP A 205 37.79 -0.97 16.79
C ASP A 205 39.06 -0.67 15.93
N GLY A 206 39.87 -1.71 15.66
CA GLY A 206 41.11 -1.58 14.91
C GLY A 206 40.96 -1.40 13.40
N GLY A 207 39.75 -1.58 12.86
CA GLY A 207 39.37 -1.41 11.46
C GLY A 207 39.05 0.04 11.07
N ASP A 208 38.82 0.91 12.06
CA ASP A 208 38.39 2.29 11.82
C ASP A 208 39.47 3.21 11.25
N ILE A 209 39.07 4.06 10.32
CA ILE A 209 39.97 5.00 9.64
C ILE A 209 39.98 6.33 10.37
N TYR A 210 41.10 6.64 11.02
CA TYR A 210 41.30 7.93 11.68
C TYR A 210 41.28 9.11 10.71
N LEU A 211 40.43 10.11 10.97
CA LEU A 211 40.23 11.29 10.12
C LEU A 211 40.89 12.55 10.69
N ASN A 212 40.55 12.91 11.94
CA ASN A 212 41.02 14.14 12.59
C ASN A 212 40.84 14.09 14.12
N TYR A 213 41.23 15.16 14.82
CA TYR A 213 40.96 15.35 16.24
C TYR A 213 40.77 16.82 16.62
N ASP A 214 40.08 17.08 17.74
CA ASP A 214 40.06 18.36 18.44
C ASP A 214 40.53 18.19 19.90
N ALA A 215 41.01 19.26 20.52
CA ALA A 215 41.59 19.23 21.86
C ALA A 215 40.56 19.60 22.94
N VAL A 216 40.24 18.66 23.82
CA VAL A 216 39.27 18.85 24.89
C VAL A 216 40.00 19.27 26.17
N PRO A 217 39.73 20.47 26.73
CA PRO A 217 40.35 20.92 27.97
C PRO A 217 39.86 20.11 29.18
N ALA A 218 40.55 20.22 30.32
CA ALA A 218 40.06 19.66 31.58
C ALA A 218 38.70 20.26 31.97
N LEU A 219 37.70 19.41 32.17
CA LEU A 219 36.32 19.77 32.47
C LEU A 219 36.02 19.52 33.96
N ALA A 220 35.47 20.53 34.63
CA ALA A 220 34.89 20.34 35.95
C ALA A 220 33.66 19.41 35.86
N SER A 221 33.21 18.88 37.00
CA SER A 221 31.97 18.09 37.07
C SER A 221 30.79 18.89 36.49
N GLY A 222 30.03 18.27 35.58
CA GLY A 222 28.94 18.88 34.81
C GLY A 222 29.39 19.92 33.78
N GLY A 223 30.70 20.04 33.52
CA GLY A 223 31.24 20.93 32.50
C GLY A 223 31.15 20.30 31.12
N SER A 224 30.94 21.13 30.10
CA SER A 224 30.97 20.73 28.69
C SER A 224 31.99 21.57 27.90
N SER A 225 32.48 20.99 26.79
CA SER A 225 33.31 21.68 25.79
C SER A 225 32.75 21.41 24.40
N PRO A 226 32.37 22.46 23.63
CA PRO A 226 31.95 22.30 22.25
C PRO A 226 33.16 22.14 21.34
N GLU A 227 33.19 21.05 20.59
CA GLU A 227 34.27 20.68 19.68
C GLU A 227 33.76 20.75 18.23
N THR A 228 34.60 21.24 17.32
CA THR A 228 34.24 21.35 15.90
C THR A 228 35.44 21.01 15.03
N ALA A 229 35.24 20.17 14.02
CA ALA A 229 36.31 19.81 13.09
C ALA A 229 35.82 19.78 11.65
N ASN A 230 36.77 19.91 10.73
CA ASN A 230 36.57 19.52 9.33
C ASN A 230 37.30 18.19 9.13
N VAL A 231 36.57 17.17 8.72
CA VAL A 231 37.10 15.83 8.45
C VAL A 231 37.04 15.57 6.95
N ARG A 232 38.06 14.89 6.42
CA ARG A 232 38.11 14.51 5.01
C ARG A 232 37.76 13.04 4.88
N VAL A 233 36.73 12.71 4.11
CA VAL A 233 36.46 11.33 3.74
C VAL A 233 37.63 10.80 2.91
N PRO A 234 38.25 9.67 3.25
CA PRO A 234 39.42 9.16 2.54
C PRO A 234 39.18 9.03 1.03
N ALA A 235 40.18 9.42 0.25
CA ALA A 235 40.12 9.23 -1.19
C ALA A 235 40.10 7.72 -1.52
N GLY A 236 39.10 7.28 -2.28
CA GLY A 236 38.92 5.88 -2.66
C GLY A 236 38.06 5.05 -1.71
N THR A 237 37.40 5.67 -0.73
CA THR A 237 36.27 5.04 -0.03
C THR A 237 35.22 4.62 -1.07
N ALA A 238 34.85 3.34 -1.08
CA ALA A 238 33.85 2.82 -2.01
C ALA A 238 32.45 3.37 -1.66
N PRO A 239 31.56 3.54 -2.64
CA PRO A 239 30.19 3.94 -2.34
C PRO A 239 29.51 2.97 -1.36
N GLY A 240 28.75 3.51 -0.40
CA GLY A 240 28.05 2.70 0.60
C GLY A 240 27.77 3.45 1.90
N LEU A 241 27.12 2.77 2.84
CA LEU A 241 26.87 3.29 4.19
C LEU A 241 28.11 3.08 5.07
N TYR A 242 28.53 4.16 5.72
CA TYR A 242 29.59 4.18 6.73
C TYR A 242 29.06 4.88 7.98
N TYR A 243 29.88 4.90 9.04
CA TYR A 243 29.61 5.65 10.25
C TYR A 243 30.78 6.60 10.54
N LEU A 244 30.44 7.82 10.94
CA LEU A 244 31.38 8.76 11.52
C LEU A 244 31.37 8.56 13.04
N LEU A 245 32.47 8.03 13.58
CA LEU A 245 32.63 7.81 15.01
C LEU A 245 33.30 9.03 15.67
N PHE A 246 32.68 9.52 16.73
CA PHE A 246 33.20 10.49 17.66
C PHE A 246 33.68 9.74 18.88
N VAL A 247 34.97 9.83 19.22
CA VAL A 247 35.58 9.05 20.30
C VAL A 247 36.30 9.98 21.28
N ALA A 248 35.75 10.10 22.48
CA ALA A 248 36.36 10.81 23.59
C ALA A 248 37.38 9.92 24.30
N ASP A 249 38.42 10.52 24.87
CA ASP A 249 39.52 9.88 25.60
C ASP A 249 40.08 8.55 25.05
N GLN A 250 40.14 8.39 23.73
CA GLN A 250 40.59 7.15 23.06
C GLN A 250 41.92 6.54 23.57
N THR A 251 42.78 7.33 24.23
CA THR A 251 44.04 6.85 24.79
C THR A 251 43.90 6.22 26.18
N GLU A 252 42.69 6.11 26.73
CA GLU A 252 42.39 5.71 28.12
C GLU A 252 43.31 6.46 29.11
N LEU A 253 43.51 7.76 28.84
CA LEU A 253 44.44 8.57 29.63
C LEU A 253 43.80 8.95 30.97
N VAL A 254 42.48 9.02 30.98
CA VAL A 254 41.61 9.21 32.13
C VAL A 254 41.04 7.84 32.47
N ALA A 255 41.12 7.45 33.74
CA ALA A 255 40.35 6.30 34.22
C ALA A 255 38.96 6.82 34.56
N GLU A 256 37.98 6.43 33.77
CA GLU A 256 36.62 6.93 33.83
C GLU A 256 35.72 6.02 34.65
N THR A 257 34.56 6.52 35.05
CA THR A 257 33.59 5.73 35.78
C THR A 257 32.71 4.87 34.87
N ASP A 258 32.57 5.30 33.62
CA ASP A 258 32.02 4.53 32.53
C ASP A 258 32.96 4.74 31.33
N GLU A 259 33.45 3.66 30.75
CA GLU A 259 34.33 3.72 29.56
C GLU A 259 33.53 3.40 28.29
N ALA A 260 32.26 2.98 28.43
CA ALA A 260 31.42 2.52 27.32
C ALA A 260 30.63 3.66 26.66
N ASN A 261 30.50 4.82 27.32
CA ASN A 261 29.77 6.01 26.85
C ASN A 261 30.67 7.02 26.09
N ASN A 262 31.92 6.64 25.80
CA ASN A 262 32.91 7.48 25.14
C ASN A 262 32.83 7.51 23.61
N VAL A 263 31.89 6.76 23.00
CA VAL A 263 31.75 6.64 21.55
C VAL A 263 30.33 6.99 21.11
N VAL A 264 30.21 7.86 20.11
CA VAL A 264 28.96 8.13 19.38
C VAL A 264 29.20 7.89 17.90
N ALA A 265 28.33 7.13 17.27
CA ALA A 265 28.35 6.84 15.84
C ALA A 265 27.21 7.57 15.13
N LEU A 266 27.50 8.32 14.06
CA LEU A 266 26.50 8.91 13.17
C LEU A 266 26.59 8.26 11.77
N PRO A 267 25.48 7.87 11.15
CA PRO A 267 25.51 7.31 9.79
C PRO A 267 25.97 8.37 8.78
N LEU A 268 26.78 7.94 7.81
CA LEU A 268 27.31 8.73 6.71
C LEU A 268 27.30 7.91 5.43
N SER A 269 26.44 8.27 4.48
CA SER A 269 26.45 7.68 3.14
C SER A 269 27.59 8.28 2.31
N VAL A 270 28.55 7.45 1.90
CA VAL A 270 29.67 7.90 1.06
C VAL A 270 29.38 7.56 -0.40
N GLY A 271 29.52 8.53 -1.30
CA GLY A 271 29.45 8.33 -2.76
C GLY A 271 28.03 8.28 -3.34
N GLY A 272 27.13 9.17 -2.91
CA GLY A 272 25.70 9.03 -3.12
C GLY A 272 24.88 10.31 -3.31
N TYR A 273 25.41 11.41 -3.85
CA TYR A 273 24.53 12.47 -4.35
C TYR A 273 23.98 12.13 -5.73
N VAL A 274 22.84 11.44 -5.77
CA VAL A 274 21.92 11.58 -6.91
C VAL A 274 21.25 12.93 -6.71
N ALA A 275 21.47 13.88 -7.62
CA ALA A 275 20.70 15.12 -7.59
C ALA A 275 19.23 14.73 -7.85
N LEU A 276 18.33 15.08 -6.92
CA LEU A 276 16.89 14.81 -7.01
C LEU A 276 16.09 16.12 -7.16
N PRO A 277 14.94 16.08 -7.87
CA PRO A 277 13.92 17.11 -7.82
C PRO A 277 13.27 17.24 -6.43
N ASP A 278 12.51 18.31 -6.20
CA ASP A 278 11.64 18.54 -5.02
C ASP A 278 10.49 19.42 -5.49
N LEU A 279 9.45 18.78 -5.98
CA LEU A 279 8.20 19.38 -6.41
C LEU A 279 7.39 19.85 -5.20
N SER A 280 6.57 20.87 -5.46
CA SER A 280 5.78 21.49 -4.42
C SER A 280 4.67 22.30 -5.05
N VAL A 281 3.43 22.17 -4.56
CA VAL A 281 2.36 23.11 -4.92
C VAL A 281 2.50 24.36 -4.04
N SER A 282 3.19 25.38 -4.54
CA SER A 282 3.52 26.57 -3.74
C SER A 282 2.37 27.56 -3.59
N GLN A 283 1.43 27.52 -4.54
CA GLN A 283 0.23 28.34 -4.54
C GLN A 283 -0.91 27.63 -5.28
N ALA A 284 -2.14 27.82 -4.81
CA ALA A 284 -3.35 27.46 -5.53
C ALA A 284 -4.45 28.51 -5.31
N THR A 285 -5.35 28.68 -6.29
CA THR A 285 -6.50 29.58 -6.21
C THR A 285 -7.72 28.97 -6.89
N THR A 286 -8.91 29.29 -6.40
CA THR A 286 -10.20 28.91 -7.00
C THR A 286 -11.01 30.16 -7.33
N ASP A 287 -11.88 30.09 -8.35
CA ASP A 287 -12.80 31.17 -8.74
C ASP A 287 -13.98 31.33 -7.77
N THR A 288 -14.41 30.24 -7.14
CA THR A 288 -15.43 30.23 -6.08
C THR A 288 -15.05 29.30 -4.93
N GLN A 289 -15.52 29.63 -3.72
CA GLN A 289 -15.42 28.79 -2.52
C GLN A 289 -16.76 28.15 -2.16
N ILE A 290 -17.81 28.41 -2.94
CA ILE A 290 -19.14 27.84 -2.78
C ILE A 290 -19.59 27.36 -4.15
N VAL A 291 -19.99 26.08 -4.27
CA VAL A 291 -20.40 25.47 -5.52
C VAL A 291 -21.59 24.55 -5.28
N ARG A 292 -22.52 24.46 -6.23
CA ARG A 292 -23.66 23.55 -6.10
C ARG A 292 -23.28 22.16 -6.60
N ALA A 293 -23.84 21.12 -5.99
CA ALA A 293 -23.72 19.76 -6.49
C ALA A 293 -24.36 19.66 -7.89
N GLY A 294 -23.55 19.35 -8.88
CA GLY A 294 -23.86 19.36 -10.31
C GLY A 294 -23.15 20.45 -11.10
N GLU A 295 -22.52 21.42 -10.45
CA GLU A 295 -21.78 22.52 -11.08
C GLU A 295 -20.27 22.28 -11.09
N THR A 296 -19.54 23.19 -11.75
CA THR A 296 -18.08 23.12 -11.86
C THR A 296 -17.39 24.22 -11.05
N VAL A 297 -16.13 24.00 -10.70
CA VAL A 297 -15.24 24.97 -10.02
C VAL A 297 -13.92 25.06 -10.76
N SER A 298 -13.43 26.29 -11.02
CA SER A 298 -12.19 26.51 -11.75
C SER A 298 -11.02 26.74 -10.80
N VAL A 299 -9.91 26.03 -10.99
CA VAL A 299 -8.71 26.12 -10.15
C VAL A 299 -7.48 26.50 -10.97
N ASN A 300 -6.56 27.25 -10.35
CA ASN A 300 -5.22 27.51 -10.86
C ASN A 300 -4.19 27.09 -9.79
N ALA A 301 -3.08 26.49 -10.21
CA ALA A 301 -2.03 25.97 -9.35
C ALA A 301 -0.63 26.37 -9.84
N TRP A 302 0.32 26.48 -8.92
CA TRP A 302 1.74 26.72 -9.20
C TRP A 302 2.55 25.56 -8.62
N VAL A 303 3.23 24.81 -9.49
CA VAL A 303 4.08 23.69 -9.10
C VAL A 303 5.54 24.10 -9.26
N ASP A 304 6.28 24.16 -8.16
CA ASP A 304 7.68 24.54 -8.10
C ASP A 304 8.59 23.32 -7.98
N ASN A 305 9.71 23.27 -8.67
CA ASN A 305 10.82 22.36 -8.36
C ASN A 305 11.88 23.09 -7.53
N LEU A 306 11.85 22.92 -6.21
CA LEU A 306 12.77 23.45 -5.21
C LEU A 306 14.08 22.64 -5.11
N GLY A 307 14.16 21.51 -5.79
CA GLY A 307 15.26 20.54 -5.73
C GLY A 307 16.50 20.96 -6.49
N THR A 308 17.51 20.08 -6.49
CA THR A 308 18.81 20.35 -7.15
C THR A 308 18.97 19.65 -8.50
N ALA A 309 18.07 18.72 -8.85
CA ALA A 309 17.91 18.19 -10.21
C ALA A 309 16.59 18.60 -10.86
N GLY A 310 16.50 18.37 -12.17
CA GLY A 310 15.24 18.53 -12.89
C GLY A 310 14.29 17.38 -12.58
N ALA A 311 13.01 17.70 -12.42
CA ALA A 311 11.92 16.75 -12.33
C ALA A 311 11.53 16.27 -13.73
N PRO A 312 11.19 14.99 -13.91
CA PRO A 312 10.46 14.55 -15.10
C PRO A 312 9.08 15.22 -15.18
N ALA A 313 8.33 14.95 -16.25
CA ALA A 313 6.92 15.34 -16.26
C ALA A 313 6.17 14.46 -15.26
N VAL A 314 5.26 15.06 -14.49
CA VAL A 314 4.47 14.39 -13.45
C VAL A 314 2.99 14.77 -13.58
N GLN A 315 2.10 14.12 -12.84
CA GLN A 315 0.69 14.48 -12.75
C GLN A 315 0.36 15.32 -11.52
N LEU A 316 -0.38 16.40 -11.73
CA LEU A 316 -1.07 17.15 -10.70
C LEU A 316 -2.52 16.62 -10.60
N LYS A 317 -2.87 15.96 -9.51
CA LYS A 317 -4.25 15.52 -9.28
C LYS A 317 -5.07 16.57 -8.54
N TYR A 318 -6.34 16.69 -8.93
CA TYR A 318 -7.34 17.49 -8.24
C TYR A 318 -8.34 16.58 -7.55
N ILE A 319 -8.41 16.69 -6.23
CA ILE A 319 -9.13 15.75 -5.36
C ILE A 319 -10.16 16.53 -4.53
N LEU A 320 -11.36 15.98 -4.34
CA LEU A 320 -12.34 16.45 -3.37
C LEU A 320 -12.24 15.60 -2.11
N SER A 321 -11.92 16.24 -0.99
CA SER A 321 -11.75 15.62 0.32
C SER A 321 -12.67 16.26 1.36
N THR A 322 -12.96 15.53 2.43
CA THR A 322 -13.62 16.08 3.62
C THR A 322 -12.64 16.71 4.62
N ASP A 323 -11.33 16.56 4.42
CA ASP A 323 -10.28 17.18 5.22
C ASP A 323 -9.10 17.64 4.34
N THR A 324 -7.96 17.99 4.97
CA THR A 324 -6.80 18.55 4.27
C THR A 324 -5.72 17.51 3.92
N VAL A 325 -5.96 16.23 4.22
CA VAL A 325 -5.02 15.12 4.06
C VAL A 325 -5.40 14.32 2.82
N TYR A 326 -4.42 13.96 2.00
CA TYR A 326 -4.67 13.08 0.86
C TYR A 326 -4.63 11.61 1.30
N ASP A 327 -5.74 10.90 1.22
CA ASP A 327 -5.86 9.48 1.55
C ASP A 327 -6.86 8.69 0.67
N GLY A 328 -7.03 7.40 0.96
CA GLY A 328 -7.89 6.49 0.17
C GLY A 328 -9.40 6.74 0.29
N GLY A 329 -9.83 7.61 1.20
CA GLY A 329 -11.23 8.06 1.33
C GLY A 329 -11.59 9.22 0.40
N ASP A 330 -10.59 9.80 -0.28
CA ASP A 330 -10.79 10.98 -1.10
C ASP A 330 -11.27 10.68 -2.52
N LYS A 331 -12.00 11.62 -3.11
CA LYS A 331 -12.55 11.48 -4.46
C LYS A 331 -11.76 12.30 -5.47
N GLN A 332 -11.05 11.63 -6.37
CA GLN A 332 -10.41 12.32 -7.49
C GLN A 332 -11.47 12.94 -8.43
N LEU A 333 -11.30 14.23 -8.73
CA LEU A 333 -12.17 14.99 -9.65
C LEU A 333 -11.57 15.08 -11.05
N SER A 334 -10.25 15.34 -11.14
CA SER A 334 -9.52 15.48 -12.39
C SER A 334 -8.02 15.30 -12.16
N TYR A 335 -7.23 15.39 -13.23
CA TYR A 335 -5.77 15.48 -13.19
C TYR A 335 -5.29 16.36 -14.36
N ASP A 336 -4.10 16.92 -14.22
CA ASP A 336 -3.38 17.64 -15.28
C ASP A 336 -1.92 17.20 -15.32
N LYS A 337 -1.27 17.39 -16.46
CA LYS A 337 0.13 17.01 -16.67
C LYS A 337 1.03 18.22 -16.45
N VAL A 338 1.89 18.15 -15.45
CA VAL A 338 3.00 19.08 -15.26
C VAL A 338 4.16 18.63 -16.15
N ASP A 339 4.56 19.48 -17.10
CA ASP A 339 5.74 19.20 -17.93
C ASP A 339 7.04 19.18 -17.10
N ALA A 340 8.09 18.57 -17.64
CA ALA A 340 9.37 18.43 -16.93
C ALA A 340 9.96 19.79 -16.49
N LEU A 341 10.23 19.92 -15.18
CA LEU A 341 10.71 21.16 -14.56
C LEU A 341 12.19 21.08 -14.19
N LEU A 342 13.02 22.00 -14.69
CA LEU A 342 14.41 22.13 -14.22
C LEU A 342 14.44 22.65 -12.77
N ALA A 343 15.53 22.37 -12.05
CA ALA A 343 15.77 22.88 -10.70
C ALA A 343 15.54 24.41 -10.60
N GLY A 344 14.68 24.83 -9.68
CA GLY A 344 14.26 26.20 -9.43
C GLY A 344 13.22 26.76 -10.41
N GLN A 345 12.59 25.93 -11.24
CA GLN A 345 11.50 26.36 -12.13
C GLN A 345 10.11 26.10 -11.55
N THR A 346 9.15 26.86 -12.07
CA THR A 346 7.73 26.82 -11.71
C THR A 346 6.91 26.51 -12.96
N SER A 347 5.95 25.60 -12.86
CA SER A 347 4.86 25.43 -13.82
C SER A 347 3.57 26.03 -13.30
N THR A 348 2.66 26.39 -14.21
CA THR A 348 1.33 26.93 -13.89
C THR A 348 0.28 26.06 -14.56
N GLU A 349 -0.61 25.49 -13.75
CA GLU A 349 -1.65 24.55 -14.21
C GLU A 349 -3.04 25.12 -13.93
N ASP A 350 -4.03 24.77 -14.76
CA ASP A 350 -5.42 25.19 -14.60
C ASP A 350 -6.41 24.08 -14.96
N ALA A 351 -7.50 23.96 -14.20
CA ALA A 351 -8.52 22.93 -14.43
C ALA A 351 -9.93 23.41 -14.07
N VAL A 352 -10.93 22.85 -14.74
CA VAL A 352 -12.36 23.01 -14.44
C VAL A 352 -12.88 21.69 -13.88
N LEU A 353 -13.28 21.67 -12.62
CA LEU A 353 -13.58 20.46 -11.86
C LEU A 353 -15.09 20.30 -11.67
N ASN A 354 -15.65 19.15 -12.03
CA ASN A 354 -17.08 18.88 -11.88
C ASN A 354 -17.40 18.32 -10.48
N ILE A 355 -18.23 19.02 -9.72
CA ILE A 355 -18.78 18.53 -8.46
C ILE A 355 -20.07 17.79 -8.79
N THR A 356 -20.07 16.47 -8.70
CA THR A 356 -21.22 15.65 -9.12
C THR A 356 -22.50 15.96 -8.34
N THR A 357 -23.67 15.75 -8.95
CA THR A 357 -25.00 15.88 -8.29
C THR A 357 -25.18 14.93 -7.10
N ALA A 358 -24.40 13.85 -7.04
CA ALA A 358 -24.37 12.90 -5.93
C ALA A 358 -23.64 13.43 -4.69
N THR A 359 -22.84 14.49 -4.82
CA THR A 359 -22.07 15.06 -3.70
C THR A 359 -23.04 15.65 -2.67
N ALA A 360 -22.92 15.20 -1.42
CA ALA A 360 -23.73 15.72 -0.33
C ALA A 360 -23.37 17.17 -0.03
N ALA A 361 -24.36 17.98 0.36
CA ALA A 361 -24.08 19.33 0.84
C ALA A 361 -23.22 19.28 2.11
N GLY A 362 -22.19 20.12 2.20
CA GLY A 362 -21.22 20.11 3.28
C GLY A 362 -19.98 20.94 2.97
N ASP A 363 -19.08 21.04 3.95
CA ASP A 363 -17.77 21.64 3.78
C ASP A 363 -16.76 20.57 3.34
N TYR A 364 -16.00 20.89 2.31
CA TYR A 364 -14.99 20.04 1.66
C TYR A 364 -13.71 20.84 1.44
N TYR A 365 -12.68 20.14 0.98
CA TYR A 365 -11.44 20.71 0.48
C TYR A 365 -11.15 20.20 -0.93
N LEU A 366 -10.66 21.08 -1.80
CA LEU A 366 -10.00 20.72 -3.04
C LEU A 366 -8.52 20.53 -2.75
N LEU A 367 -8.02 19.30 -2.79
CA LEU A 367 -6.60 19.00 -2.68
C LEU A 367 -5.97 19.00 -4.06
N LEU A 368 -4.86 19.71 -4.19
CA LEU A 368 -4.00 19.74 -5.36
C LEU A 368 -2.73 18.99 -4.98
N VAL A 369 -2.51 17.83 -5.61
CA VAL A 369 -1.44 16.90 -5.27
C VAL A 369 -0.50 16.82 -6.47
N ALA A 370 0.65 17.50 -6.39
CA ALA A 370 1.71 17.33 -7.36
C ALA A 370 2.34 15.95 -7.19
N ASP A 371 2.73 15.33 -8.30
CA ASP A 371 3.34 14.00 -8.33
C ASP A 371 2.54 12.92 -7.57
N ALA A 372 1.21 12.95 -7.69
CA ALA A 372 0.33 12.05 -6.94
C ALA A 372 0.44 10.56 -7.33
N LEU A 373 1.32 10.23 -8.26
CA LEU A 373 1.65 8.87 -8.71
C LEU A 373 3.11 8.51 -8.40
N GLU A 374 3.83 9.38 -7.69
CA GLU A 374 5.27 9.23 -7.34
C GLU A 374 6.14 8.97 -8.59
N GLU A 375 5.84 9.67 -9.69
CA GLU A 375 6.54 9.58 -10.99
C GLU A 375 7.93 10.24 -10.93
N ALA A 376 8.15 11.18 -10.02
CA ALA A 376 9.45 11.76 -9.71
C ALA A 376 9.93 11.26 -8.34
N THR A 377 11.14 10.72 -8.26
CA THR A 377 11.77 10.50 -6.94
C THR A 377 12.28 11.84 -6.43
N GLU A 378 11.72 12.32 -5.33
CA GLU A 378 12.01 13.66 -4.82
C GLU A 378 12.94 13.64 -3.61
N SER A 379 13.54 14.79 -3.31
CA SER A 379 14.27 14.97 -2.05
C SER A 379 13.36 15.25 -0.85
N ASN A 380 12.09 15.54 -1.09
CA ASN A 380 11.06 15.73 -0.08
C ASN A 380 9.67 15.40 -0.67
N GLU A 381 9.05 14.32 -0.21
CA GLU A 381 7.70 13.92 -0.66
C GLU A 381 6.59 14.62 0.16
N GLY A 382 6.93 15.34 1.23
CA GLY A 382 5.97 15.86 2.21
C GLY A 382 5.31 17.20 1.86
N ASN A 383 5.69 17.83 0.75
CA ASN A 383 5.27 19.19 0.35
C ASN A 383 4.51 19.23 -0.99
N ASN A 384 4.03 18.08 -1.43
CA ASN A 384 3.32 17.89 -2.69
C ASN A 384 1.83 18.23 -2.65
N VAL A 385 1.24 18.42 -1.46
CA VAL A 385 -0.19 18.66 -1.29
C VAL A 385 -0.50 20.10 -0.86
N MET A 386 -1.48 20.72 -1.53
CA MET A 386 -2.10 22.00 -1.12
C MET A 386 -3.61 21.85 -1.06
N ALA A 387 -4.27 22.37 -0.02
CA ALA A 387 -5.73 22.29 0.16
C ALA A 387 -6.40 23.67 0.03
N LEU A 388 -7.53 23.73 -0.69
CA LEU A 388 -8.42 24.89 -0.79
C LEU A 388 -9.80 24.56 -0.23
N ALA A 389 -10.32 25.35 0.72
CA ALA A 389 -11.67 25.13 1.25
C ALA A 389 -12.76 25.37 0.18
N LEU A 390 -13.79 24.51 0.19
CA LEU A 390 -14.93 24.53 -0.73
C LEU A 390 -16.22 24.08 0.00
N THR A 391 -17.26 24.90 -0.03
CA THR A 391 -18.59 24.50 0.47
C THR A 391 -19.46 24.02 -0.68
N VAL A 392 -19.96 22.79 -0.61
CA VAL A 392 -20.91 22.22 -1.57
C VAL A 392 -22.34 22.42 -1.08
N THR A 393 -23.21 22.98 -1.92
CA THR A 393 -24.65 23.15 -1.64
C THR A 393 -25.50 22.22 -2.52
N ARG A 394 -26.72 21.90 -2.11
CA ARG A 394 -27.66 21.05 -2.87
C ARG A 394 -29.10 21.48 -2.62
N ASP A 395 -29.97 21.27 -3.61
CA ASP A 395 -31.41 21.41 -3.43
C ASP A 395 -31.91 20.57 -2.25
N ASN A 396 -32.86 21.13 -1.52
CA ASN A 396 -33.49 20.48 -0.39
C ASN A 396 -34.97 20.23 -0.71
N PRO A 397 -35.30 19.14 -1.42
CA PRO A 397 -36.67 18.82 -1.77
C PRO A 397 -37.58 18.64 -0.56
N ASP A 398 -37.09 18.50 0.67
CA ASP A 398 -37.94 18.40 1.86
C ASP A 398 -38.03 19.71 2.66
N ALA A 399 -37.33 20.77 2.24
CA ALA A 399 -37.35 22.06 2.92
C ALA A 399 -38.69 22.80 2.75
N VAL A 400 -39.16 23.40 3.85
CA VAL A 400 -40.35 24.26 3.86
C VAL A 400 -39.92 25.69 3.48
N LEU A 401 -39.56 25.88 2.22
CA LEU A 401 -39.03 27.12 1.64
C LEU A 401 -39.85 27.57 0.41
N ALA A 402 -39.59 28.79 -0.08
CA ALA A 402 -40.14 29.30 -1.34
C ALA A 402 -39.45 28.61 -2.53
N ASP A 403 -39.97 28.74 -3.74
CA ASP A 403 -39.43 28.05 -4.93
C ASP A 403 -39.84 28.81 -6.20
N LEU A 404 -38.94 29.58 -6.81
CA LEU A 404 -39.22 30.52 -7.89
C LEU A 404 -38.86 29.94 -9.27
N ALA A 405 -39.76 29.12 -9.82
CA ALA A 405 -39.57 28.54 -11.14
C ALA A 405 -39.87 29.53 -12.29
N LEU A 406 -39.10 29.42 -13.38
CA LEU A 406 -39.39 30.09 -14.65
C LEU A 406 -40.28 29.24 -15.55
N THR A 407 -41.31 29.84 -16.14
CA THR A 407 -42.24 29.18 -17.08
C THR A 407 -42.52 30.03 -18.30
N GLY A 408 -42.85 29.38 -19.42
CA GLY A 408 -43.24 30.08 -20.66
C GLY A 408 -42.14 30.93 -21.29
N THR A 409 -40.87 30.64 -21.01
CA THR A 409 -39.72 31.42 -21.46
C THR A 409 -39.52 31.27 -22.97
N THR A 410 -39.44 32.39 -23.70
CA THR A 410 -39.33 32.40 -25.16
C THR A 410 -38.40 33.50 -25.67
N LEU A 411 -37.78 33.26 -26.82
CA LEU A 411 -36.94 34.22 -27.55
C LEU A 411 -37.63 34.61 -28.87
N ALA A 412 -37.70 35.91 -29.17
CA ALA A 412 -38.41 36.41 -30.35
C ALA A 412 -37.74 36.07 -31.71
N ALA A 413 -36.47 35.67 -31.72
CA ALA A 413 -35.73 35.26 -32.92
C ALA A 413 -34.61 34.27 -32.57
N THR A 414 -34.42 33.23 -33.40
CA THR A 414 -33.39 32.18 -33.21
C THR A 414 -32.07 32.47 -33.94
N THR A 415 -31.96 33.61 -34.63
CA THR A 415 -30.70 34.08 -35.23
C THR A 415 -30.65 35.60 -35.16
N VAL A 416 -29.62 36.15 -34.52
CA VAL A 416 -29.50 37.58 -34.24
C VAL A 416 -28.07 38.06 -34.53
N PRO A 417 -27.87 39.09 -35.38
CA PRO A 417 -26.53 39.65 -35.59
C PRO A 417 -25.96 40.32 -34.33
N PRO A 418 -24.62 40.36 -34.16
CA PRO A 418 -23.99 41.13 -33.09
C PRO A 418 -24.43 42.60 -33.08
N GLY A 419 -24.79 43.12 -31.91
CA GLY A 419 -25.24 44.50 -31.71
C GLY A 419 -26.72 44.77 -31.95
N GLU A 420 -27.49 43.80 -32.44
CA GLU A 420 -28.95 43.91 -32.55
C GLU A 420 -29.65 43.43 -31.27
N ALA A 421 -30.87 43.93 -31.04
CA ALA A 421 -31.68 43.56 -29.89
C ALA A 421 -32.69 42.45 -30.21
N VAL A 422 -32.92 41.58 -29.24
CA VAL A 422 -33.93 40.51 -29.27
C VAL A 422 -34.76 40.56 -27.99
N ASN A 423 -36.06 40.29 -28.12
CA ASN A 423 -36.96 40.26 -26.98
C ASN A 423 -36.99 38.86 -26.36
N VAL A 424 -36.90 38.83 -25.04
CA VAL A 424 -37.07 37.65 -24.18
C VAL A 424 -38.32 37.88 -23.34
N SER A 425 -39.18 36.87 -23.27
CA SER A 425 -40.40 36.86 -22.45
C SER A 425 -40.36 35.66 -21.52
N THR A 426 -40.71 35.83 -20.24
CA THR A 426 -40.76 34.74 -19.24
C THR A 426 -41.83 34.99 -18.17
N THR A 427 -42.16 33.99 -17.38
CA THR A 427 -43.03 34.11 -16.20
C THR A 427 -42.35 33.47 -14.99
N VAL A 428 -42.20 34.21 -13.90
CA VAL A 428 -41.73 33.69 -12.61
C VAL A 428 -42.93 33.21 -11.81
N GLU A 429 -42.91 31.98 -11.30
CA GLU A 429 -43.96 31.40 -10.46
C GLU A 429 -43.37 30.92 -9.13
N ASN A 430 -43.97 31.27 -8.00
CA ASN A 430 -43.61 30.66 -6.72
C ASN A 430 -44.32 29.30 -6.56
N VAL A 431 -43.65 28.20 -6.91
CA VAL A 431 -44.13 26.82 -6.80
C VAL A 431 -43.85 26.18 -5.43
N GLY A 432 -43.30 26.95 -4.50
CA GLY A 432 -42.82 26.49 -3.19
C GLY A 432 -43.91 26.31 -2.14
N LEU A 433 -43.47 26.09 -0.89
CA LEU A 433 -44.37 25.84 0.24
C LEU A 433 -44.61 27.08 1.12
N VAL A 434 -43.80 28.13 0.95
CA VAL A 434 -43.98 29.43 1.63
C VAL A 434 -43.88 30.60 0.64
N ALA A 435 -44.30 31.79 1.10
CA ALA A 435 -44.23 33.00 0.27
C ALA A 435 -42.78 33.43 0.03
N ALA A 436 -42.46 33.81 -1.21
CA ALA A 436 -41.19 34.40 -1.60
C ALA A 436 -41.20 35.91 -1.30
N GLU A 437 -40.08 36.43 -0.79
CA GLU A 437 -39.85 37.88 -0.72
C GLU A 437 -39.59 38.43 -2.14
N ALA A 438 -39.42 39.75 -2.27
CA ALA A 438 -39.17 40.36 -3.57
C ALA A 438 -37.77 39.98 -4.12
N SER A 439 -37.70 39.60 -5.40
CA SER A 439 -36.49 39.13 -6.08
C SER A 439 -36.29 39.83 -7.43
N ARG A 440 -35.44 39.26 -8.30
CA ARG A 440 -35.16 39.79 -9.65
C ARG A 440 -34.94 38.66 -10.63
N VAL A 441 -35.37 38.88 -11.88
CA VAL A 441 -34.91 38.07 -13.02
C VAL A 441 -33.76 38.82 -13.69
N LYS A 442 -32.65 38.13 -13.97
CA LYS A 442 -31.54 38.68 -14.76
C LYS A 442 -31.38 37.91 -16.06
N TYR A 443 -30.87 38.61 -17.08
CA TYR A 443 -30.65 38.07 -18.41
C TYR A 443 -29.18 38.19 -18.78
N TYR A 444 -28.58 37.11 -19.28
CA TYR A 444 -27.17 37.02 -19.65
C TYR A 444 -27.00 36.51 -21.07
N PHE A 445 -25.90 36.90 -21.71
CA PHE A 445 -25.43 36.32 -22.97
C PHE A 445 -24.28 35.35 -22.65
N SER A 446 -24.40 34.11 -23.12
CA SER A 446 -23.45 33.03 -22.88
C SER A 446 -23.05 32.31 -24.18
N SER A 447 -21.86 31.70 -24.17
CA SER A 447 -21.42 30.74 -25.19
C SER A 447 -21.98 29.34 -24.99
N ASP A 448 -22.46 29.01 -23.80
CA ASP A 448 -22.96 27.69 -23.42
C ASP A 448 -24.28 27.80 -22.62
N ALA A 449 -24.81 26.66 -22.18
CA ALA A 449 -26.10 26.61 -21.51
C ALA A 449 -26.03 26.85 -19.99
N TRP A 450 -24.85 27.08 -19.44
CA TRP A 450 -24.58 27.13 -17.99
C TRP A 450 -24.34 28.57 -17.55
N LEU A 451 -24.79 28.92 -16.33
CA LEU A 451 -24.55 30.24 -15.76
C LEU A 451 -23.21 30.24 -15.02
N ASP A 452 -22.25 31.05 -15.48
CA ASP A 452 -20.91 31.15 -14.88
C ASP A 452 -20.34 32.59 -14.87
N GLY A 453 -19.07 32.73 -14.48
CA GLY A 453 -18.38 34.02 -14.42
C GLY A 453 -18.01 34.64 -15.78
N ALA A 454 -18.05 33.87 -16.86
CA ALA A 454 -17.76 34.32 -18.23
C ALA A 454 -18.97 35.00 -18.89
N ASP A 455 -20.16 34.82 -18.32
CA ASP A 455 -21.41 35.33 -18.86
C ASP A 455 -21.54 36.85 -18.83
N THR A 456 -22.01 37.40 -19.95
CA THR A 456 -22.21 38.85 -20.09
C THR A 456 -23.61 39.24 -19.63
N TYR A 457 -23.70 39.92 -18.48
CA TYR A 457 -24.95 40.52 -18.01
C TYR A 457 -25.53 41.52 -19.04
N LEU A 458 -26.80 41.31 -19.41
CA LEU A 458 -27.49 42.12 -20.42
C LEU A 458 -28.51 43.07 -19.80
N ASN A 459 -29.38 42.56 -18.94
CA ASN A 459 -30.52 43.30 -18.39
C ASN A 459 -31.09 42.62 -17.13
N TYR A 460 -32.05 43.26 -16.47
CA TYR A 460 -32.84 42.68 -15.38
C TYR A 460 -34.26 43.24 -15.34
N ASP A 461 -35.19 42.46 -14.77
CA ASP A 461 -36.51 42.90 -14.34
C ASP A 461 -36.71 42.63 -12.84
N ALA A 462 -37.51 43.46 -12.18
CA ALA A 462 -37.77 43.34 -10.75
C ALA A 462 -39.05 42.55 -10.50
N VAL A 463 -38.96 41.53 -9.64
CA VAL A 463 -40.08 40.66 -9.28
C VAL A 463 -40.55 41.05 -7.88
N GLY A 464 -41.85 41.32 -7.73
CA GLY A 464 -42.43 41.58 -6.41
C GLY A 464 -42.44 40.33 -5.53
N ALA A 465 -42.74 40.48 -4.23
CA ALA A 465 -42.99 39.32 -3.38
C ALA A 465 -44.17 38.48 -3.91
N LEU A 466 -44.02 37.16 -3.95
CA LEU A 466 -44.99 36.22 -4.52
C LEU A 466 -45.50 35.26 -3.45
N LEU A 467 -46.83 35.21 -3.25
CA LEU A 467 -47.44 34.14 -2.47
C LEU A 467 -47.32 32.80 -3.20
N VAL A 468 -47.51 31.69 -2.48
CA VAL A 468 -47.51 30.35 -3.07
C VAL A 468 -48.53 30.26 -4.21
N GLY A 469 -48.06 29.88 -5.40
CA GLY A 469 -48.82 29.78 -6.65
C GLY A 469 -49.10 31.10 -7.36
N GLU A 470 -48.54 32.23 -6.90
CA GLU A 470 -48.59 33.49 -7.65
C GLU A 470 -47.48 33.57 -8.71
N THR A 471 -47.79 34.28 -9.80
CA THR A 471 -46.91 34.45 -10.95
C THR A 471 -46.64 35.94 -11.24
N SER A 472 -45.45 36.26 -11.75
CA SER A 472 -45.11 37.56 -12.35
C SER A 472 -44.62 37.38 -13.79
N ALA A 473 -45.15 38.15 -14.73
CA ALA A 473 -44.74 38.09 -16.13
C ALA A 473 -43.67 39.14 -16.41
N GLU A 474 -42.54 38.72 -16.96
CA GLU A 474 -41.35 39.53 -17.21
C GLU A 474 -41.00 39.56 -18.70
N ASP A 475 -40.62 40.73 -19.20
CA ASP A 475 -40.35 40.98 -20.62
C ASP A 475 -39.17 41.95 -20.78
N ALA A 476 -38.08 41.49 -21.39
CA ALA A 476 -36.88 42.31 -21.61
C ALA A 476 -36.48 42.35 -23.09
N ASN A 477 -35.98 43.51 -23.55
CA ASN A 477 -35.20 43.59 -24.79
C ASN A 477 -33.73 43.53 -24.42
N VAL A 478 -33.03 42.48 -24.87
CA VAL A 478 -31.60 42.28 -24.62
C VAL A 478 -30.82 42.53 -25.90
N THR A 479 -29.68 43.20 -25.81
CA THR A 479 -28.84 43.52 -26.97
C THR A 479 -27.67 42.55 -27.02
N ILE A 480 -27.51 41.83 -28.13
CA ILE A 480 -26.38 40.90 -28.30
C ILE A 480 -25.08 41.73 -28.31
N PRO A 481 -24.05 41.36 -27.53
CA PRO A 481 -22.79 42.10 -27.51
C PRO A 481 -22.22 42.29 -28.92
N THR A 482 -21.74 43.50 -29.24
CA THR A 482 -21.15 43.79 -30.57
C THR A 482 -19.86 43.01 -30.82
N THR A 483 -19.28 42.43 -29.77
CA THR A 483 -18.08 41.58 -29.77
C THR A 483 -18.40 40.09 -29.80
N ALA A 484 -19.67 39.69 -29.80
CA ALA A 484 -20.07 38.29 -29.83
C ALA A 484 -19.54 37.59 -31.09
N ALA A 485 -18.90 36.43 -30.91
CA ALA A 485 -18.42 35.59 -31.99
C ALA A 485 -19.59 35.03 -32.80
N LEU A 486 -19.39 34.80 -34.10
CA LEU A 486 -20.41 34.14 -34.93
C LEU A 486 -20.41 32.64 -34.60
N GLY A 487 -21.59 32.06 -34.40
CA GLY A 487 -21.78 30.67 -34.00
C GLY A 487 -23.04 30.47 -33.15
N PRO A 488 -23.27 29.25 -32.64
CA PRO A 488 -24.25 29.01 -31.59
C PRO A 488 -23.92 29.80 -30.32
N ALA A 489 -24.95 30.26 -29.62
CA ALA A 489 -24.86 30.95 -28.34
C ALA A 489 -26.18 30.81 -27.57
N TYR A 490 -26.22 31.30 -26.34
CA TYR A 490 -27.38 31.20 -25.45
C TYR A 490 -27.76 32.55 -24.84
N ILE A 491 -29.04 32.70 -24.56
CA ILE A 491 -29.54 33.69 -23.60
C ILE A 491 -29.95 32.95 -22.34
N LEU A 492 -29.29 33.24 -21.22
CA LEU A 492 -29.63 32.67 -19.93
C LEU A 492 -30.60 33.60 -19.21
N VAL A 493 -31.69 33.05 -18.71
CA VAL A 493 -32.69 33.74 -17.90
C VAL A 493 -32.65 33.14 -16.51
N VAL A 494 -32.41 33.97 -15.50
CA VAL A 494 -32.12 33.52 -14.14
C VAL A 494 -33.12 34.15 -13.18
N ALA A 495 -34.02 33.34 -12.60
CA ALA A 495 -34.83 33.70 -11.45
C ALA A 495 -33.96 33.83 -10.20
N ASP A 496 -34.35 34.73 -9.31
CA ASP A 496 -33.63 35.07 -8.07
C ASP A 496 -32.09 35.18 -8.19
N ALA A 497 -31.60 35.78 -9.27
CA ALA A 497 -30.17 35.82 -9.61
C ALA A 497 -29.26 36.61 -8.64
N ALA A 498 -29.77 37.02 -7.49
CA ALA A 498 -29.03 37.65 -6.40
C ALA A 498 -29.08 36.82 -5.11
N GLU A 499 -29.70 35.63 -5.14
CA GLU A 499 -30.00 34.78 -3.98
C GLU A 499 -30.73 35.61 -2.89
N ASP A 500 -31.65 36.48 -3.32
CA ASP A 500 -32.41 37.35 -2.42
C ASP A 500 -33.46 36.54 -1.63
N VAL A 501 -33.83 35.35 -2.13
CA VAL A 501 -34.79 34.41 -1.55
C VAL A 501 -34.10 33.06 -1.37
N VAL A 502 -34.19 32.46 -0.18
CA VAL A 502 -33.67 31.10 0.04
C VAL A 502 -34.74 30.09 -0.40
N GLU A 503 -34.38 29.23 -1.35
CA GLU A 503 -35.34 28.40 -2.06
C GLU A 503 -35.24 26.91 -1.73
N ARG A 504 -36.27 26.15 -2.14
CA ARG A 504 -36.36 24.70 -1.97
C ARG A 504 -35.52 23.99 -3.03
N TYR A 505 -35.71 24.41 -4.28
CA TYR A 505 -34.81 24.12 -5.38
C TYR A 505 -34.19 25.45 -5.79
N GLU A 506 -32.88 25.50 -5.65
CA GLU A 506 -32.09 26.61 -6.15
C GLU A 506 -31.64 26.32 -7.58
N SER A 507 -31.68 25.05 -8.00
CA SER A 507 -31.25 24.57 -9.32
C SER A 507 -32.22 24.85 -10.47
N ASP A 508 -33.51 25.12 -10.22
CA ASP A 508 -34.51 25.32 -11.27
C ASP A 508 -34.68 26.81 -11.66
N ASN A 509 -33.77 27.65 -11.18
CA ASN A 509 -33.78 29.09 -11.39
C ASN A 509 -33.26 29.52 -12.78
N VAL A 510 -32.58 28.67 -13.53
CA VAL A 510 -31.95 29.03 -14.81
C VAL A 510 -32.64 28.35 -16.00
N ILE A 511 -32.97 29.13 -17.03
CA ILE A 511 -33.36 28.63 -18.35
C ILE A 511 -32.41 29.17 -19.42
N ALA A 512 -31.80 28.25 -20.18
CA ALA A 512 -30.97 28.57 -21.34
C ALA A 512 -31.78 28.51 -22.65
N LEU A 513 -31.74 29.60 -23.43
CA LEU A 513 -32.40 29.69 -24.73
C LEU A 513 -31.34 29.69 -25.86
N PRO A 514 -31.20 28.60 -26.63
CA PRO A 514 -30.24 28.55 -27.72
C PRO A 514 -30.64 29.46 -28.89
N PHE A 515 -29.66 30.12 -29.49
CA PHE A 515 -29.81 30.89 -30.72
C PHE A 515 -28.49 30.96 -31.50
N MET A 516 -28.53 31.48 -32.73
CA MET A 516 -27.34 31.68 -33.55
C MET A 516 -26.92 33.15 -33.58
N VAL A 517 -25.70 33.45 -33.15
CA VAL A 517 -25.02 34.72 -33.44
C VAL A 517 -24.43 34.58 -34.84
N GLY A 518 -24.96 35.24 -35.85
CA GLY A 518 -24.56 34.86 -37.21
C GLY A 518 -24.94 35.82 -38.31
N ALA A 519 -24.08 35.87 -39.32
CA ALA A 519 -24.46 36.16 -40.70
C ALA A 519 -24.35 34.84 -41.50
N VAL A 520 -25.30 34.58 -42.39
CA VAL A 520 -25.41 33.36 -43.25
C VAL A 520 -24.03 32.92 -43.83
N VAL A 521 -23.64 31.64 -43.65
CA VAL A 521 -22.27 31.06 -43.82
C VAL A 521 -21.93 30.56 -45.25
N THR A 522 -20.62 30.41 -45.60
CA THR A 522 -20.04 29.85 -46.87
C THR A 522 -18.85 28.85 -46.66
N ALA A 523 -18.62 27.95 -47.64
CA ALA A 523 -17.83 26.69 -47.78
C ALA A 523 -16.32 26.54 -47.45
N GLY A 524 -15.87 25.29 -47.20
CA GLY A 524 -14.51 24.78 -46.90
C GLY A 524 -13.80 23.97 -48.02
N PRO A 525 -12.67 23.27 -47.74
CA PRO A 525 -11.79 22.67 -48.76
C PRO A 525 -12.20 21.26 -49.19
N GLY A 526 -12.55 21.10 -50.48
CA GLY A 526 -13.16 19.88 -51.04
C GLY A 526 -14.55 20.18 -51.59
N ASP A 527 -15.18 21.16 -50.97
CA ASP A 527 -16.47 21.69 -51.37
C ASP A 527 -16.40 22.38 -52.74
N ASP A 528 -17.36 22.06 -53.59
CA ASP A 528 -17.61 22.73 -54.86
C ASP A 528 -18.94 23.47 -54.77
N PRO A 529 -19.02 24.59 -54.03
CA PRO A 529 -20.24 25.37 -53.85
C PRO A 529 -20.77 26.00 -55.16
N THR A 530 -20.03 25.83 -56.26
CA THR A 530 -20.42 26.28 -57.61
C THR A 530 -20.91 25.16 -58.52
N GLY A 531 -20.79 23.91 -58.09
CA GLY A 531 -21.19 22.72 -58.83
C GLY A 531 -22.69 22.47 -58.76
N ILE A 532 -23.26 21.95 -59.85
CA ILE A 532 -24.61 21.37 -59.81
C ILE A 532 -24.44 19.92 -59.34
N LYS A 533 -24.29 19.72 -58.04
CA LYS A 533 -24.04 18.43 -57.39
C LYS A 533 -25.05 18.18 -56.24
N PRO A 534 -25.25 16.91 -55.85
CA PRO A 534 -25.87 16.58 -54.57
C PRO A 534 -25.01 17.08 -53.38
N ASP A 535 -25.58 17.05 -52.18
CA ASP A 535 -24.92 17.37 -50.90
C ASP A 535 -25.59 16.52 -49.82
N LEU A 536 -25.10 15.30 -49.64
CA LEU A 536 -25.54 14.37 -48.62
C LEU A 536 -24.91 14.76 -47.28
N ARG A 537 -25.76 14.96 -46.29
CA ARG A 537 -25.32 15.21 -44.91
C ARG A 537 -26.23 14.49 -43.95
N VAL A 538 -25.76 14.30 -42.73
CA VAL A 538 -26.63 13.92 -41.63
C VAL A 538 -27.46 15.13 -41.23
N ALA A 539 -28.78 14.98 -41.28
CA ALA A 539 -29.73 15.99 -40.84
C ALA A 539 -30.04 15.85 -39.34
N ASP A 540 -30.11 14.60 -38.86
CA ASP A 540 -30.31 14.26 -37.45
C ASP A 540 -29.74 12.86 -37.15
N ALA A 541 -29.30 12.62 -35.92
CA ALA A 541 -28.85 11.31 -35.46
C ALA A 541 -29.04 11.17 -33.95
N TRP A 542 -29.55 10.02 -33.50
CA TRP A 542 -29.82 9.77 -32.08
C TRP A 542 -29.79 8.28 -31.75
N VAL A 543 -29.67 7.96 -30.47
CA VAL A 543 -29.78 6.61 -29.93
C VAL A 543 -31.05 6.46 -29.08
N ASP A 544 -31.59 5.24 -28.99
CA ASP A 544 -32.71 4.95 -28.10
C ASP A 544 -32.35 5.13 -26.61
N SER A 545 -31.09 4.84 -26.27
CA SER A 545 -30.53 5.03 -24.94
C SER A 545 -29.11 5.56 -25.07
N VAL A 546 -28.81 6.62 -24.33
CA VAL A 546 -27.44 7.15 -24.21
C VAL A 546 -26.62 6.22 -23.31
N VAL A 547 -27.23 5.54 -22.35
CA VAL A 547 -26.56 4.55 -21.50
C VAL A 547 -26.74 3.15 -22.08
N VAL A 548 -25.63 2.43 -22.31
CA VAL A 548 -25.62 1.09 -22.91
C VAL A 548 -24.66 0.20 -22.13
N GLN A 549 -25.09 -1.00 -21.76
CA GLN A 549 -24.23 -1.94 -21.02
C GLN A 549 -23.19 -2.58 -21.95
N ALA A 550 -22.00 -2.86 -21.43
CA ALA A 550 -20.99 -3.64 -22.16
C ALA A 550 -21.59 -5.00 -22.58
N GLY A 551 -21.34 -5.42 -23.81
CA GLY A 551 -21.95 -6.63 -24.39
C GLY A 551 -23.38 -6.45 -24.93
N GLU A 552 -24.05 -5.31 -24.70
CA GLU A 552 -25.35 -5.02 -25.29
C GLU A 552 -25.27 -4.32 -26.65
N ARG A 553 -26.43 -4.11 -27.30
CA ARG A 553 -26.53 -3.43 -28.60
C ARG A 553 -27.14 -2.04 -28.46
N ALA A 554 -26.45 -1.02 -28.93
CA ALA A 554 -26.94 0.35 -28.95
C ALA A 554 -27.82 0.58 -30.20
N ALA A 555 -29.11 0.89 -30.08
CA ALA A 555 -29.92 1.21 -31.26
C ALA A 555 -29.66 2.67 -31.72
N LEU A 556 -29.06 2.84 -32.90
CA LEU A 556 -28.72 4.11 -33.52
C LEU A 556 -29.60 4.38 -34.74
N HIS A 557 -30.14 5.59 -34.79
CA HIS A 557 -31.01 6.11 -35.83
C HIS A 557 -30.36 7.33 -36.50
N VAL A 558 -30.39 7.39 -37.83
CA VAL A 558 -29.78 8.49 -38.59
C VAL A 558 -30.66 8.92 -39.75
N ASP A 559 -30.95 10.21 -39.82
CA ASP A 559 -31.62 10.86 -40.95
C ASP A 559 -30.60 11.52 -41.87
N VAL A 560 -30.55 11.07 -43.13
CA VAL A 560 -29.66 11.59 -44.18
C VAL A 560 -30.44 12.46 -45.15
N GLU A 561 -30.04 13.72 -45.33
CA GLU A 561 -30.65 14.67 -46.27
C GLU A 561 -29.73 14.95 -47.45
N ASN A 562 -30.30 15.06 -48.66
CA ASN A 562 -29.62 15.69 -49.79
C ASN A 562 -29.95 17.19 -49.86
N ALA A 563 -29.13 18.04 -49.24
CA ALA A 563 -29.25 19.50 -49.22
C ALA A 563 -28.78 20.18 -50.51
N GLY A 564 -28.35 19.40 -51.51
CA GLY A 564 -27.71 19.88 -52.72
C GLY A 564 -28.69 20.34 -53.79
N VAL A 565 -28.18 20.56 -55.00
CA VAL A 565 -28.98 21.03 -56.14
C VAL A 565 -29.15 19.98 -57.24
N ALA A 566 -28.61 18.78 -57.04
CA ALA A 566 -28.83 17.61 -57.91
C ALA A 566 -29.19 16.36 -57.10
N THR A 567 -29.82 15.39 -57.77
CA THR A 567 -30.16 14.09 -57.17
C THR A 567 -28.88 13.32 -56.83
N ALA A 568 -28.80 12.82 -55.59
CA ALA A 568 -27.76 11.91 -55.14
C ALA A 568 -28.04 10.50 -55.66
N ALA A 569 -27.01 9.82 -56.15
CA ALA A 569 -27.12 8.37 -56.39
C ALA A 569 -27.18 7.63 -55.06
N ALA A 570 -27.55 6.34 -55.09
CA ALA A 570 -27.43 5.52 -53.88
C ALA A 570 -25.95 5.43 -53.48
N SER A 571 -25.67 5.52 -52.19
CA SER A 571 -24.33 5.48 -51.59
C SER A 571 -24.31 4.50 -50.42
N GLN A 572 -23.15 4.36 -49.78
CA GLN A 572 -23.00 3.52 -48.60
C GLN A 572 -22.70 4.37 -47.37
N MET A 573 -23.35 3.99 -46.27
CA MET A 573 -23.10 4.55 -44.96
C MET A 573 -22.35 3.52 -44.12
N LYS A 574 -21.43 3.99 -43.28
CA LYS A 574 -20.72 3.14 -42.32
C LYS A 574 -20.83 3.70 -40.93
N TYR A 575 -20.81 2.79 -39.97
CA TYR A 575 -20.85 3.09 -38.56
C TYR A 575 -19.57 2.63 -37.89
N TYR A 576 -19.11 3.42 -36.94
CA TYR A 576 -17.92 3.11 -36.15
C TYR A 576 -18.19 3.40 -34.67
N LEU A 577 -17.48 2.67 -33.82
CA LEU A 577 -17.42 2.90 -32.39
C LEU A 577 -16.06 3.55 -32.10
N SER A 578 -16.07 4.71 -31.44
CA SER A 578 -14.89 5.53 -31.18
C SER A 578 -14.82 5.99 -29.73
N ARG A 579 -13.63 6.42 -29.31
CA ARG A 579 -13.38 7.11 -28.04
C ARG A 579 -13.53 8.63 -28.16
N ASP A 580 -13.68 9.18 -29.36
CA ASP A 580 -13.87 10.60 -29.59
C ASP A 580 -14.87 10.89 -30.73
N GLU A 581 -15.14 12.17 -30.98
CA GLU A 581 -16.08 12.64 -32.02
C GLU A 581 -15.49 12.62 -33.44
N VAL A 582 -14.21 12.31 -33.59
CA VAL A 582 -13.45 12.51 -34.82
C VAL A 582 -13.30 11.18 -35.54
N PHE A 583 -13.84 11.11 -36.75
CA PHE A 583 -13.63 9.93 -37.59
C PHE A 583 -12.17 9.84 -38.09
N ASP A 584 -11.44 8.83 -37.62
CA ASP A 584 -10.06 8.55 -37.99
C ASP A 584 -9.72 7.03 -38.06
N SER A 585 -8.44 6.67 -37.99
CA SER A 585 -7.98 5.28 -38.12
C SER A 585 -8.04 4.45 -36.85
N SER A 586 -8.32 5.07 -35.70
CA SER A 586 -8.46 4.41 -34.40
C SER A 586 -9.86 3.83 -34.17
N ASP A 587 -10.84 4.23 -34.98
CA ASP A 587 -12.24 3.82 -34.80
C ASP A 587 -12.51 2.37 -35.19
N SER A 588 -13.29 1.70 -34.36
CA SER A 588 -13.69 0.31 -34.56
C SER A 588 -14.92 0.19 -35.47
N TYR A 589 -14.82 -0.61 -36.52
CA TYR A 589 -15.92 -0.79 -37.47
C TYR A 589 -17.14 -1.48 -36.83
N ALA A 590 -18.27 -0.79 -36.82
CA ALA A 590 -19.49 -1.20 -36.12
C ALA A 590 -20.64 -1.66 -37.05
N GLY A 591 -20.62 -1.26 -38.33
CA GLY A 591 -21.64 -1.70 -39.29
C GLY A 591 -21.62 -0.97 -40.63
N LEU A 592 -22.47 -1.41 -41.55
CA LEU A 592 -22.76 -0.70 -42.81
C LEU A 592 -24.26 -0.67 -43.09
N ASP A 593 -24.70 0.36 -43.79
CA ASP A 593 -26.01 0.42 -44.43
C ASP A 593 -25.91 1.02 -45.85
N ASN A 594 -27.00 0.98 -46.61
CA ASN A 594 -27.09 1.57 -47.95
C ASN A 594 -28.10 2.71 -47.97
N VAL A 595 -27.61 3.92 -48.25
CA VAL A 595 -28.47 5.08 -48.46
C VAL A 595 -29.05 5.03 -49.87
N ALA A 596 -30.37 5.03 -49.98
CA ALA A 596 -31.04 5.04 -51.28
C ALA A 596 -30.77 6.35 -52.06
N ALA A 597 -31.02 6.37 -53.38
CA ALA A 597 -30.87 7.59 -54.16
C ALA A 597 -31.84 8.69 -53.69
N LEU A 598 -31.31 9.83 -53.24
CA LEU A 598 -32.09 10.94 -52.68
C LEU A 598 -32.28 12.07 -53.68
N ALA A 599 -33.54 12.46 -53.91
CA ALA A 599 -33.88 13.68 -54.64
C ALA A 599 -33.46 14.93 -53.85
N VAL A 600 -33.36 16.08 -54.52
CA VAL A 600 -33.03 17.35 -53.88
C VAL A 600 -34.04 17.67 -52.76
N GLY A 601 -33.53 17.93 -51.55
CA GLY A 601 -34.30 18.21 -50.33
C GLY A 601 -35.07 17.02 -49.78
N ALA A 602 -34.75 15.80 -50.22
CA ALA A 602 -35.32 14.58 -49.64
C ALA A 602 -34.44 14.04 -48.52
N THR A 603 -35.09 13.46 -47.51
CA THR A 603 -34.45 12.78 -46.37
C THR A 603 -34.73 11.27 -46.45
N GLY A 604 -33.75 10.45 -46.08
CA GLY A 604 -33.87 9.01 -45.86
C GLY A 604 -33.44 8.66 -44.44
N ALA A 605 -34.15 7.72 -43.80
CA ALA A 605 -33.85 7.25 -42.46
C ALA A 605 -33.15 5.90 -42.52
N GLU A 606 -32.10 5.72 -41.71
CA GLU A 606 -31.29 4.51 -41.61
C GLU A 606 -31.16 4.09 -40.14
N ASP A 607 -31.23 2.78 -39.87
CA ASP A 607 -31.27 2.22 -38.51
C ASP A 607 -30.22 1.10 -38.35
N VAL A 608 -29.44 1.13 -37.28
CA VAL A 608 -28.46 0.08 -36.95
C VAL A 608 -28.39 -0.17 -35.45
N ALA A 609 -27.96 -1.37 -35.05
CA ALA A 609 -27.77 -1.70 -33.63
C ALA A 609 -26.35 -2.27 -33.38
N PRO A 610 -25.30 -1.42 -33.29
CA PRO A 610 -23.93 -1.84 -33.01
C PRO A 610 -23.85 -2.62 -31.70
N LEU A 611 -23.04 -3.69 -31.69
CA LEU A 611 -22.69 -4.40 -30.46
C LEU A 611 -21.59 -3.62 -29.76
N ILE A 612 -21.82 -3.26 -28.50
CA ILE A 612 -20.79 -2.74 -27.62
C ILE A 612 -19.96 -3.96 -27.16
N PRO A 613 -18.62 -3.94 -27.28
CA PRO A 613 -17.78 -5.03 -26.82
C PRO A 613 -18.05 -5.40 -25.35
N GLU A 614 -17.96 -6.68 -25.00
CA GLU A 614 -18.15 -7.17 -23.62
C GLU A 614 -17.02 -6.71 -22.68
N ASP A 615 -15.87 -6.36 -23.25
CA ASP A 615 -14.68 -5.80 -22.60
C ASP A 615 -14.59 -4.27 -22.76
N ALA A 616 -15.66 -3.61 -23.23
CA ALA A 616 -15.66 -2.17 -23.39
C ALA A 616 -15.52 -1.49 -22.01
N ALA A 617 -14.41 -0.76 -21.84
CA ALA A 617 -14.16 0.00 -20.63
C ALA A 617 -15.27 1.04 -20.40
N HIS A 618 -15.61 1.22 -19.12
CA HIS A 618 -16.59 2.20 -18.65
C HIS A 618 -16.30 3.61 -19.17
N GLY A 619 -17.36 4.38 -19.41
CA GLY A 619 -17.30 5.82 -19.72
C GLY A 619 -17.80 6.20 -21.10
N THR A 620 -17.40 7.38 -21.57
CA THR A 620 -17.89 7.96 -22.83
C THR A 620 -17.33 7.23 -24.05
N TRP A 621 -18.22 6.92 -24.99
CA TRP A 621 -17.92 6.42 -26.31
C TRP A 621 -18.78 7.15 -27.35
N TYR A 622 -18.38 7.09 -28.61
CA TYR A 622 -19.09 7.73 -29.71
C TYR A 622 -19.44 6.73 -30.80
N LEU A 623 -20.69 6.76 -31.24
CA LEU A 623 -21.14 6.11 -32.45
C LEU A 623 -21.02 7.08 -33.61
N LEU A 624 -20.01 6.87 -34.46
CA LEU A 624 -19.76 7.68 -35.63
C LEU A 624 -20.57 7.17 -36.81
N ALA A 625 -21.26 8.07 -37.50
CA ALA A 625 -22.03 7.79 -38.70
C ALA A 625 -21.43 8.56 -39.88
N VAL A 626 -20.94 7.83 -40.88
CA VAL A 626 -20.26 8.38 -42.06
C VAL A 626 -21.11 8.10 -43.30
N VAL A 627 -21.72 9.14 -43.85
CA VAL A 627 -22.50 9.08 -45.10
C VAL A 627 -21.56 9.15 -46.29
N ASP A 628 -21.88 8.39 -47.34
CA ASP A 628 -21.01 8.19 -48.51
C ASP A 628 -19.56 7.85 -48.11
N ALA A 629 -19.40 6.90 -47.18
CA ALA A 629 -18.11 6.53 -46.59
C ALA A 629 -17.05 5.99 -47.58
N LYS A 630 -17.37 5.92 -48.86
CA LYS A 630 -16.48 5.53 -49.96
C LYS A 630 -16.22 6.65 -50.97
N GLY A 631 -16.85 7.82 -50.82
CA GLY A 631 -16.79 8.93 -51.78
C GLY A 631 -17.34 8.53 -53.15
N GLU A 632 -18.42 7.74 -53.19
CA GLU A 632 -19.04 7.26 -54.43
C GLU A 632 -19.89 8.34 -55.10
N VAL A 633 -20.35 9.33 -54.34
CA VAL A 633 -21.13 10.49 -54.79
C VAL A 633 -20.24 11.73 -54.66
N ALA A 634 -20.00 12.43 -55.77
CA ALA A 634 -19.26 13.70 -55.71
C ALA A 634 -20.20 14.84 -55.30
N GLU A 635 -19.87 15.51 -54.20
CA GLU A 635 -20.78 16.37 -53.46
C GLU A 635 -20.43 17.86 -53.58
N THR A 636 -21.38 18.69 -53.18
CA THR A 636 -21.19 20.15 -53.09
C THR A 636 -20.37 20.48 -51.86
N TYR A 637 -20.63 19.77 -50.76
CA TYR A 637 -19.85 19.80 -49.55
C TYR A 637 -19.48 18.36 -49.23
N GLU A 638 -18.18 18.08 -49.09
CA GLU A 638 -17.69 16.74 -48.73
C GLU A 638 -17.30 16.70 -47.24
N SER A 639 -17.22 17.86 -46.61
CA SER A 639 -16.79 18.02 -45.22
C SER A 639 -17.92 17.89 -44.20
N ASN A 640 -19.16 17.63 -44.61
CA ASN A 640 -20.36 17.58 -43.75
C ASN A 640 -21.02 16.19 -43.72
N ASN A 641 -20.26 15.14 -44.03
CA ASN A 641 -20.76 13.77 -44.18
C ASN A 641 -20.67 12.93 -42.90
N VAL A 642 -20.01 13.45 -41.85
CA VAL A 642 -19.75 12.73 -40.60
C VAL A 642 -20.54 13.37 -39.46
N THR A 643 -21.11 12.53 -38.61
CA THR A 643 -21.64 12.93 -37.30
C THR A 643 -21.14 11.96 -36.23
N ALA A 644 -21.18 12.41 -34.97
CA ALA A 644 -20.87 11.60 -33.79
C ALA A 644 -22.07 11.67 -32.84
N VAL A 645 -22.51 10.50 -32.34
CA VAL A 645 -23.54 10.38 -31.31
C VAL A 645 -22.90 9.81 -30.06
N GLU A 646 -22.96 10.55 -28.96
CA GLU A 646 -22.41 10.14 -27.67
C GLU A 646 -23.24 9.01 -27.04
N ILE A 647 -22.55 8.02 -26.47
CA ILE A 647 -23.10 7.00 -25.58
C ILE A 647 -22.20 6.84 -24.34
N GLN A 648 -22.77 6.36 -23.25
CA GLN A 648 -22.11 6.04 -22.00
C GLN A 648 -22.15 4.52 -21.82
N VAL A 649 -20.97 3.89 -21.75
CA VAL A 649 -20.86 2.45 -21.53
C VAL A 649 -20.78 2.17 -20.03
N GLU A 650 -21.73 1.41 -19.51
CA GLU A 650 -21.76 0.94 -18.12
C GLU A 650 -21.36 -0.54 -18.04
N ILE A 651 -20.67 -0.92 -16.96
CA ILE A 651 -20.21 -2.30 -16.67
C ILE A 651 -20.82 -2.88 -15.39
N ASP A 652 -21.43 -2.02 -14.57
CA ASP A 652 -22.10 -2.41 -13.34
C ASP A 652 -23.62 -2.32 -13.55
N ASP A 653 -24.36 -3.29 -13.01
CA ASP A 653 -25.83 -3.27 -12.98
C ASP A 653 -26.31 -3.35 -11.52
N PRO A 654 -26.36 -2.21 -10.81
CA PRO A 654 -26.82 -2.17 -9.43
C PRO A 654 -28.29 -2.57 -9.25
N SER A 655 -29.04 -2.74 -10.34
CA SER A 655 -30.44 -3.17 -10.31
C SER A 655 -30.61 -4.70 -10.33
N LEU A 656 -29.54 -5.43 -10.61
CA LEU A 656 -29.52 -6.89 -10.66
C LEU A 656 -29.64 -7.50 -9.25
N ASP A 657 -30.55 -8.46 -9.06
CA ASP A 657 -30.64 -9.23 -7.81
C ASP A 657 -29.64 -10.40 -7.86
N ALA A 658 -28.36 -10.10 -7.65
CA ALA A 658 -27.23 -10.99 -7.86
C ALA A 658 -26.24 -11.02 -6.68
N ALA A 659 -25.20 -11.86 -6.80
CA ALA A 659 -24.07 -11.81 -5.88
C ALA A 659 -23.17 -10.61 -6.21
N ASP A 660 -22.25 -10.25 -5.33
CA ASP A 660 -21.25 -9.21 -5.60
C ASP A 660 -20.00 -9.56 -4.80
N LEU A 661 -19.16 -10.40 -5.41
CA LEU A 661 -17.85 -10.73 -4.92
C LEU A 661 -16.93 -9.53 -5.13
N ALA A 662 -16.36 -9.03 -4.06
CA ALA A 662 -15.48 -7.87 -4.09
C ALA A 662 -14.19 -8.16 -3.33
N LEU A 663 -13.08 -7.63 -3.83
CA LEU A 663 -11.82 -7.57 -3.09
C LEU A 663 -11.91 -6.43 -2.06
N SER A 664 -12.13 -6.77 -0.78
CA SER A 664 -12.19 -5.76 0.29
C SER A 664 -10.81 -5.33 0.80
N GLY A 665 -9.76 -6.05 0.43
CA GLY A 665 -8.38 -5.70 0.75
C GLY A 665 -7.40 -6.74 0.23
N VAL A 666 -6.27 -6.28 -0.27
CA VAL A 666 -5.12 -7.13 -0.60
C VAL A 666 -3.92 -6.59 0.14
N VAL A 667 -3.17 -7.46 0.80
CA VAL A 667 -1.99 -7.07 1.55
C VAL A 667 -0.81 -7.92 1.10
N LEU A 668 0.29 -7.24 0.76
CA LEU A 668 1.54 -7.88 0.39
C LEU A 668 2.45 -7.96 1.62
N SER A 669 3.15 -9.08 1.81
CA SER A 669 4.13 -9.20 2.91
C SER A 669 5.25 -8.18 2.81
N LYS A 670 5.56 -7.68 1.62
CA LYS A 670 6.60 -6.67 1.38
C LYS A 670 6.18 -5.73 0.25
N ALA A 671 6.52 -4.45 0.38
CA ALA A 671 6.37 -3.47 -0.69
C ALA A 671 7.52 -3.52 -1.72
N THR A 672 8.63 -4.17 -1.37
CA THR A 672 9.77 -4.40 -2.27
C THR A 672 10.23 -5.84 -2.16
N VAL A 673 10.49 -6.50 -3.29
CA VAL A 673 10.89 -7.91 -3.35
C VAL A 673 11.84 -8.13 -4.52
N GLY A 674 12.87 -8.95 -4.34
CA GLY A 674 13.81 -9.27 -5.41
C GLY A 674 13.17 -10.09 -6.53
N ALA A 675 13.65 -9.90 -7.76
CA ALA A 675 13.33 -10.84 -8.84
C ALA A 675 13.81 -12.24 -8.44
N GLY A 676 12.94 -13.24 -8.56
CA GLY A 676 13.21 -14.61 -8.12
C GLY A 676 12.90 -14.90 -6.65
N TYR A 677 12.51 -13.90 -5.85
CA TYR A 677 12.18 -14.08 -4.43
C TYR A 677 10.66 -14.26 -4.20
N PRO A 678 10.26 -14.93 -3.12
CA PRO A 678 8.86 -15.10 -2.75
C PRO A 678 8.25 -13.82 -2.14
N LEU A 679 6.95 -13.69 -2.37
CA LEU A 679 6.08 -12.62 -1.88
C LEU A 679 4.77 -13.25 -1.40
N LEU A 680 4.37 -13.05 -0.14
CA LEU A 680 3.04 -13.46 0.31
C LEU A 680 2.01 -12.41 -0.10
N VAL A 681 0.87 -12.88 -0.59
CA VAL A 681 -0.29 -12.08 -0.98
C VAL A 681 -1.50 -12.57 -0.19
N ASP A 682 -2.04 -11.73 0.68
CA ASP A 682 -3.30 -11.97 1.39
C ASP A 682 -4.43 -11.20 0.69
N ALA A 683 -5.34 -11.89 0.03
CA ALA A 683 -6.52 -11.29 -0.61
C ALA A 683 -7.78 -11.59 0.21
N THR A 684 -8.49 -10.55 0.66
CA THR A 684 -9.76 -10.68 1.36
C THR A 684 -10.91 -10.43 0.40
N ILE A 685 -11.72 -11.46 0.20
CA ILE A 685 -12.92 -11.48 -0.63
C ILE A 685 -14.14 -11.36 0.27
N VAL A 686 -15.13 -10.57 -0.14
CA VAL A 686 -16.42 -10.45 0.53
C VAL A 686 -17.54 -10.50 -0.50
N ASN A 687 -18.64 -11.19 -0.18
CA ASN A 687 -19.86 -11.10 -0.98
C ASN A 687 -20.76 -9.97 -0.44
N GLN A 688 -20.78 -8.82 -1.11
CA GLN A 688 -21.56 -7.63 -0.76
C GLN A 688 -22.98 -7.62 -1.38
N GLY A 689 -23.28 -8.63 -2.21
CA GLY A 689 -24.50 -8.68 -3.03
C GLY A 689 -25.73 -9.16 -2.28
N SER A 690 -26.87 -9.23 -2.98
CA SER A 690 -28.14 -9.69 -2.40
C SER A 690 -28.33 -11.20 -2.47
N GLN A 691 -27.53 -11.92 -3.26
CA GLN A 691 -27.58 -13.38 -3.41
C GLN A 691 -26.28 -14.08 -2.98
N PRO A 692 -26.34 -15.37 -2.58
CA PRO A 692 -25.14 -16.18 -2.35
C PRO A 692 -24.32 -16.34 -3.64
N ALA A 693 -23.00 -16.20 -3.52
CA ALA A 693 -22.06 -16.46 -4.60
C ALA A 693 -21.73 -17.95 -4.65
N ALA A 694 -21.61 -18.50 -5.87
CA ALA A 694 -21.03 -19.82 -6.07
C ALA A 694 -19.51 -19.78 -5.79
N ALA A 695 -18.87 -20.95 -5.72
CA ALA A 695 -17.41 -21.00 -5.70
C ALA A 695 -16.86 -20.45 -7.03
N SER A 696 -15.75 -19.73 -6.95
CA SER A 696 -15.11 -19.03 -8.06
C SER A 696 -13.58 -19.17 -7.95
N ARG A 697 -12.83 -18.42 -8.77
CA ARG A 697 -11.38 -18.46 -8.87
C ARG A 697 -10.80 -17.06 -8.81
N LEU A 698 -9.65 -16.97 -8.15
CA LEU A 698 -8.80 -15.80 -8.10
C LEU A 698 -7.50 -16.10 -8.85
N LYS A 699 -6.96 -15.13 -9.59
CA LYS A 699 -5.64 -15.21 -10.22
C LYS A 699 -4.79 -14.01 -9.83
N LEU A 700 -3.48 -14.26 -9.71
CA LEU A 700 -2.46 -13.27 -9.39
C LEU A 700 -1.58 -13.06 -10.62
N TYR A 701 -1.31 -11.80 -10.96
CA TYR A 701 -0.41 -11.42 -12.04
C TYR A 701 0.57 -10.36 -11.56
N LEU A 702 1.75 -10.33 -12.18
CA LEU A 702 2.68 -9.21 -12.10
C LEU A 702 2.51 -8.36 -13.36
N SER A 703 2.19 -7.09 -13.17
CA SER A 703 1.90 -6.12 -14.22
C SER A 703 2.79 -4.89 -14.12
N ASP A 704 2.98 -4.21 -15.24
CA ASP A 704 3.64 -2.89 -15.27
C ASP A 704 2.64 -1.75 -14.99
N ASP A 705 1.33 -2.01 -14.97
CA ASP A 705 0.28 -1.03 -14.70
C ASP A 705 -0.85 -1.64 -13.84
N THR A 706 -1.99 -0.95 -13.75
CA THR A 706 -3.14 -1.35 -12.91
C THR A 706 -4.25 -2.04 -13.71
N ILE A 707 -4.04 -2.28 -15.00
CA ILE A 707 -5.03 -2.83 -15.93
C ILE A 707 -4.64 -4.27 -16.24
N LEU A 708 -5.61 -5.17 -16.20
CA LEU A 708 -5.37 -6.54 -16.66
C LEU A 708 -5.35 -6.59 -18.20
N ASP A 709 -4.21 -6.93 -18.80
CA ASP A 709 -4.06 -7.15 -20.24
C ASP A 709 -3.11 -8.32 -20.60
N ASP A 710 -2.88 -8.54 -21.90
CA ASP A 710 -2.07 -9.67 -22.40
C ASP A 710 -0.56 -9.53 -22.11
N ALA A 711 -0.09 -8.37 -21.63
CA ALA A 711 1.29 -8.15 -21.23
C ALA A 711 1.58 -8.66 -19.80
N ASP A 712 0.54 -8.92 -19.02
CA ASP A 712 0.67 -9.31 -17.62
C ASP A 712 1.19 -10.73 -17.43
N ARG A 713 2.05 -10.87 -16.43
CA ARG A 713 2.74 -12.13 -16.13
C ARG A 713 2.01 -12.88 -15.05
N TYR A 714 1.38 -13.98 -15.42
CA TYR A 714 0.73 -14.88 -14.47
C TYR A 714 1.70 -15.38 -13.39
N LEU A 715 1.30 -15.23 -12.12
CA LEU A 715 2.06 -15.69 -10.95
C LEU A 715 1.47 -16.98 -10.38
N ASP A 716 0.19 -16.92 -9.97
CA ASP A 716 -0.47 -18.03 -9.27
C ASP A 716 -2.01 -17.92 -9.32
N TYR A 717 -2.73 -18.93 -8.80
CA TYR A 717 -4.18 -18.93 -8.66
C TYR A 717 -4.67 -19.44 -7.30
N GLY A 718 -5.80 -18.89 -6.85
CA GLY A 718 -6.50 -19.31 -5.63
C GLY A 718 -7.94 -19.75 -5.92
N ARG A 719 -8.45 -20.70 -5.12
CA ARG A 719 -9.86 -21.11 -5.16
C ARG A 719 -10.66 -20.30 -4.15
N VAL A 720 -11.72 -19.65 -4.61
CA VAL A 720 -12.67 -18.94 -3.75
C VAL A 720 -13.84 -19.87 -3.48
N ASP A 721 -14.12 -20.13 -2.20
CA ASP A 721 -15.25 -20.97 -1.81
C ASP A 721 -16.58 -20.23 -2.02
N ALA A 722 -17.68 -20.99 -1.98
CA ALA A 722 -19.00 -20.39 -2.09
C ALA A 722 -19.28 -19.50 -0.86
N LEU A 723 -19.56 -18.21 -1.11
CA LEU A 723 -19.79 -17.21 -0.06
C LEU A 723 -21.27 -16.86 0.05
N MET A 724 -21.83 -17.01 1.26
CA MET A 724 -23.14 -16.47 1.60
C MET A 724 -23.09 -14.94 1.58
N VAL A 725 -24.26 -14.29 1.49
CA VAL A 725 -24.38 -12.82 1.58
C VAL A 725 -23.71 -12.29 2.86
N GLY A 726 -22.81 -11.32 2.70
CA GLY A 726 -21.97 -10.76 3.76
C GLY A 726 -20.86 -11.68 4.28
N GLY A 727 -20.72 -12.87 3.71
CA GLY A 727 -19.62 -13.79 4.00
C GLY A 727 -18.30 -13.29 3.42
N SER A 728 -17.20 -13.62 4.09
CA SER A 728 -15.86 -13.24 3.68
C SER A 728 -14.90 -14.42 3.81
N GLN A 729 -13.89 -14.44 2.95
CA GLN A 729 -12.79 -15.39 2.94
C GLN A 729 -11.49 -14.62 2.67
N THR A 730 -10.44 -14.92 3.41
CA THR A 730 -9.08 -14.47 3.09
C THR A 730 -8.32 -15.64 2.49
N LEU A 731 -7.73 -15.43 1.32
CA LEU A 731 -6.82 -16.36 0.67
C LEU A 731 -5.40 -15.83 0.78
N SER A 732 -4.49 -16.67 1.27
CA SER A 732 -3.07 -16.38 1.36
C SER A 732 -2.34 -17.21 0.31
N ALA A 733 -1.50 -16.57 -0.51
CA ALA A 733 -0.70 -17.23 -1.54
C ALA A 733 0.75 -16.75 -1.48
N SER A 734 1.71 -17.68 -1.52
CA SER A 734 3.15 -17.39 -1.56
C SER A 734 3.64 -17.46 -3.00
N VAL A 735 3.71 -16.31 -3.67
CA VAL A 735 4.04 -16.21 -5.08
C VAL A 735 5.50 -15.84 -5.28
N ARG A 736 6.19 -16.50 -6.21
CA ARG A 736 7.57 -16.14 -6.56
C ARG A 736 7.60 -15.12 -7.68
N ILE A 737 8.26 -13.99 -7.44
CA ILE A 737 8.46 -12.98 -8.48
C ILE A 737 9.33 -13.59 -9.58
N PRO A 738 8.96 -13.47 -10.86
CA PRO A 738 9.75 -14.05 -11.93
C PRO A 738 11.20 -13.54 -11.92
N SER A 739 12.17 -14.44 -12.08
CA SER A 739 13.61 -14.11 -11.98
C SER A 739 14.11 -13.14 -13.07
N ASP A 740 13.36 -13.01 -14.15
CA ASP A 740 13.60 -12.09 -15.27
C ASP A 740 12.64 -10.89 -15.25
N ALA A 741 11.90 -10.68 -14.16
CA ALA A 741 11.20 -9.42 -13.91
C ALA A 741 12.24 -8.29 -13.89
N TRP A 742 11.88 -7.17 -14.51
CA TRP A 742 12.76 -6.01 -14.57
C TRP A 742 12.71 -5.27 -13.23
N GLU A 743 13.82 -4.64 -12.84
CA GLU A 743 13.87 -3.90 -11.58
C GLU A 743 13.13 -2.57 -11.68
N GLY A 744 12.13 -2.35 -10.84
CA GLY A 744 11.33 -1.12 -10.80
C GLY A 744 9.94 -1.30 -10.19
N PRO A 745 9.14 -0.22 -10.18
CA PRO A 745 7.76 -0.28 -9.73
C PRO A 745 6.91 -1.11 -10.70
N GLN A 746 6.18 -2.06 -10.14
CA GLN A 746 5.24 -2.95 -10.81
C GLN A 746 3.99 -3.10 -9.91
N HIS A 747 3.03 -3.91 -10.33
CA HIS A 747 1.82 -4.19 -9.56
C HIS A 747 1.59 -5.70 -9.46
N VAL A 748 1.15 -6.16 -8.29
CA VAL A 748 0.47 -7.45 -8.17
C VAL A 748 -1.01 -7.21 -8.45
N LEU A 749 -1.50 -7.69 -9.59
CA LEU A 749 -2.91 -7.67 -9.92
C LEU A 749 -3.58 -8.90 -9.30
N VAL A 750 -4.56 -8.64 -8.44
CA VAL A 750 -5.45 -9.67 -7.90
C VAL A 750 -6.77 -9.58 -8.64
N VAL A 751 -7.11 -10.65 -9.35
CA VAL A 751 -8.30 -10.69 -10.19
C VAL A 751 -9.21 -11.81 -9.72
N LEU A 752 -10.42 -11.42 -9.33
CA LEU A 752 -11.50 -12.28 -8.88
C LEU A 752 -12.43 -12.61 -10.05
N ASP A 753 -13.15 -13.73 -9.91
CA ASP A 753 -14.06 -14.28 -10.91
C ASP A 753 -13.53 -14.29 -12.35
N THR A 754 -12.25 -14.66 -12.49
CA THR A 754 -11.50 -14.59 -13.76
C THR A 754 -12.08 -15.43 -14.92
N GLU A 755 -13.06 -16.28 -14.64
CA GLU A 755 -13.77 -17.09 -15.64
C GLU A 755 -15.26 -16.69 -15.77
N ARG A 756 -15.68 -15.61 -15.12
CA ARG A 756 -17.07 -15.12 -15.03
C ARG A 756 -18.04 -16.22 -14.62
N GLU A 757 -17.64 -16.99 -13.61
CA GLU A 757 -18.40 -18.15 -13.12
C GLU A 757 -19.59 -17.69 -12.25
N VAL A 758 -19.51 -16.46 -11.72
CA VAL A 758 -20.54 -15.82 -10.89
C VAL A 758 -21.15 -14.66 -11.69
N VAL A 759 -22.47 -14.53 -11.61
CA VAL A 759 -23.16 -13.37 -12.17
C VAL A 759 -23.23 -12.32 -11.08
N GLU A 760 -22.72 -11.13 -11.36
CA GLU A 760 -22.46 -10.11 -10.34
C GLU A 760 -23.23 -8.81 -10.55
N THR A 761 -23.41 -8.08 -9.45
CA THR A 761 -24.08 -6.76 -9.43
C THR A 761 -23.12 -5.65 -9.81
N TYR A 762 -21.86 -5.78 -9.38
CA TYR A 762 -20.74 -4.94 -9.77
C TYR A 762 -19.64 -5.86 -10.29
N GLU A 763 -19.20 -5.63 -11.51
CA GLU A 763 -18.09 -6.37 -12.12
C GLU A 763 -16.79 -5.56 -12.04
N SER A 764 -16.90 -4.26 -11.74
CA SER A 764 -15.78 -3.32 -11.66
C SER A 764 -14.90 -3.49 -10.43
N ASN A 765 -15.37 -4.15 -9.38
CA ASN A 765 -14.68 -4.34 -8.09
C ASN A 765 -13.97 -5.72 -7.96
N ASN A 766 -13.92 -6.49 -9.05
CA ASN A 766 -13.27 -7.78 -9.13
C ASN A 766 -11.75 -7.71 -9.34
N LEU A 767 -11.20 -6.53 -9.58
CA LEU A 767 -9.76 -6.34 -9.76
C LEU A 767 -9.23 -5.35 -8.73
N LEU A 768 -8.13 -5.72 -8.08
CA LEU A 768 -7.36 -4.81 -7.23
C LEU A 768 -5.88 -4.94 -7.56
N ALA A 769 -5.26 -3.82 -7.89
CA ALA A 769 -3.83 -3.71 -8.16
C ALA A 769 -3.11 -3.19 -6.91
N VAL A 770 -2.13 -3.94 -6.40
CA VAL A 770 -1.30 -3.49 -5.28
C VAL A 770 0.11 -3.19 -5.78
N PRO A 771 0.66 -2.00 -5.51
CA PRO A 771 2.01 -1.67 -5.93
C PRO A 771 3.03 -2.59 -5.26
N VAL A 772 4.03 -3.02 -6.05
CA VAL A 772 5.20 -3.77 -5.59
C VAL A 772 6.43 -3.30 -6.35
N THR A 773 7.53 -3.05 -5.66
CA THR A 773 8.80 -2.73 -6.31
C THR A 773 9.61 -4.01 -6.47
N VAL A 774 9.90 -4.41 -7.70
CA VAL A 774 10.87 -5.49 -7.96
C VAL A 774 12.27 -4.90 -7.88
N GLY A 775 13.07 -5.30 -6.90
CA GLY A 775 14.37 -4.68 -6.65
C GLY A 775 15.12 -5.31 -5.48
N VAL A 776 16.27 -4.75 -5.13
CA VAL A 776 17.09 -5.27 -4.01
C VAL A 776 16.34 -5.16 -2.68
N ASP A 777 15.89 -6.32 -2.20
CA ASP A 777 15.07 -6.51 -1.01
C ASP A 777 15.76 -5.96 0.26
N GLN A 778 15.00 -5.21 1.07
CA GLN A 778 15.41 -4.66 2.37
C GLN A 778 14.79 -5.51 3.51
N GLY A 779 14.95 -6.83 3.46
CA GLY A 779 14.51 -7.72 4.53
C GLY A 779 12.98 -7.73 4.77
N PRO A 780 12.51 -8.49 5.77
CA PRO A 780 11.08 -8.58 6.07
C PRO A 780 10.48 -7.23 6.46
N ASN A 781 9.28 -6.93 5.93
CA ASN A 781 8.49 -5.77 6.32
C ASN A 781 8.15 -5.84 7.83
N PRO A 782 8.43 -4.81 8.64
CA PRO A 782 8.07 -4.81 10.06
C PRO A 782 6.57 -4.91 10.34
N ALA A 783 5.69 -4.67 9.35
CA ALA A 783 4.25 -4.90 9.45
C ALA A 783 3.85 -6.40 9.38
N TYR A 784 4.75 -7.27 8.91
CA TYR A 784 4.55 -8.72 8.79
C TYR A 784 5.62 -9.48 9.59
N PRO A 785 5.54 -9.50 10.93
CA PRO A 785 6.42 -10.32 11.74
C PRO A 785 5.89 -11.77 11.70
N TYR A 786 6.33 -12.57 10.73
CA TYR A 786 6.03 -14.00 10.77
C TYR A 786 6.60 -14.57 12.06
N SER A 787 5.70 -15.02 12.92
CA SER A 787 5.99 -15.81 14.10
C SER A 787 5.33 -17.15 13.88
N CYS A 788 5.98 -18.21 14.36
CA CYS A 788 5.42 -19.54 14.18
C CYS A 788 4.03 -19.64 14.80
N PRO A 789 3.09 -20.35 14.15
CA PRO A 789 1.75 -20.51 14.68
C PRO A 789 1.81 -20.98 16.12
N THR A 790 1.01 -20.38 17.01
CA THR A 790 1.00 -20.75 18.45
C THR A 790 0.65 -22.23 18.70
N SER A 791 0.13 -22.92 17.69
CA SER A 791 -0.12 -24.35 17.65
C SER A 791 1.16 -25.20 17.60
N VAL A 792 2.27 -24.63 17.12
CA VAL A 792 3.60 -25.26 16.99
C VAL A 792 4.53 -24.75 18.09
N TYR A 793 5.33 -25.64 18.67
CA TYR A 793 6.37 -25.26 19.62
C TYR A 793 7.74 -25.21 18.95
N THR A 794 8.35 -24.03 18.93
CA THR A 794 9.62 -23.74 18.24
C THR A 794 10.66 -23.19 19.23
N ASP A 795 11.08 -24.00 20.21
CA ASP A 795 12.21 -23.60 21.05
C ASP A 795 13.53 -23.84 20.31
N ALA A 796 13.93 -22.84 19.53
CA ALA A 796 15.15 -22.82 18.72
C ALA A 796 16.43 -22.94 19.56
N THR A 797 16.37 -22.76 20.88
CA THR A 797 17.55 -22.91 21.75
C THR A 797 17.93 -24.37 22.01
N LEU A 798 17.11 -25.33 21.53
CA LEU A 798 17.29 -26.75 21.80
C LEU A 798 18.14 -27.50 20.78
N LEU A 799 18.27 -27.01 19.53
CA LEU A 799 19.04 -27.69 18.50
C LEU A 799 20.46 -27.13 18.37
N PRO A 800 21.48 -27.99 18.16
CA PRO A 800 22.82 -27.55 17.76
C PRO A 800 22.79 -26.91 16.35
N GLN A 801 23.84 -26.18 15.99
CA GLN A 801 24.06 -25.74 14.59
C GLN A 801 24.50 -26.92 13.70
N HIS A 802 24.34 -26.77 12.37
CA HIS A 802 24.74 -27.73 11.33
C HIS A 802 24.00 -29.06 11.43
N THR A 803 22.69 -29.02 11.14
CA THR A 803 21.76 -30.11 11.36
C THR A 803 21.17 -30.66 10.06
N VAL A 804 21.14 -31.99 9.97
CA VAL A 804 20.50 -32.74 8.89
C VAL A 804 19.33 -33.52 9.45
N ALA A 805 18.15 -33.37 8.86
CA ALA A 805 16.94 -34.08 9.27
C ALA A 805 16.32 -34.91 8.13
N THR A 806 15.49 -35.86 8.51
CA THR A 806 14.54 -36.50 7.60
C THR A 806 13.12 -36.42 8.16
N PHE A 807 12.15 -36.18 7.28
CA PHE A 807 10.78 -35.91 7.66
C PHE A 807 9.79 -36.53 6.66
N ASN A 808 8.78 -37.21 7.19
CA ASN A 808 7.59 -37.54 6.39
C ASN A 808 6.71 -36.28 6.33
N ALA A 809 6.58 -35.72 5.13
CA ALA A 809 5.89 -34.46 4.92
C ALA A 809 4.35 -34.61 4.86
N LEU A 810 3.83 -35.85 4.88
CA LEU A 810 2.42 -36.21 4.78
C LEU A 810 1.72 -35.47 3.64
N HIS A 811 1.76 -36.02 2.43
CA HIS A 811 1.03 -35.49 1.27
C HIS A 811 1.37 -34.01 0.94
N LEU A 812 2.66 -33.69 0.84
CA LEU A 812 3.09 -32.33 0.47
C LEU A 812 2.69 -32.02 -0.99
N GLY A 813 2.03 -30.87 -1.19
CA GLY A 813 1.54 -30.44 -2.50
C GLY A 813 0.16 -30.98 -2.90
N TRP A 814 -0.53 -31.71 -2.02
CA TRP A 814 -1.92 -32.10 -2.24
C TRP A 814 -2.89 -31.07 -1.62
N ASP A 815 -4.07 -30.87 -2.23
CA ASP A 815 -5.20 -30.07 -1.74
C ASP A 815 -5.83 -30.67 -0.46
N ASN A 816 -5.12 -30.55 0.67
CA ASN A 816 -5.44 -31.19 1.95
C ASN A 816 -5.39 -30.24 3.16
N ASP A 817 -5.53 -28.92 2.94
CA ASP A 817 -5.48 -27.89 3.99
C ASP A 817 -4.18 -27.90 4.82
N LYS A 818 -3.06 -28.35 4.23
CA LYS A 818 -1.76 -28.34 4.92
C LYS A 818 -1.32 -26.91 5.26
N ASP A 819 -0.96 -26.71 6.52
CA ASP A 819 -0.47 -25.45 7.05
C ASP A 819 1.02 -25.30 6.69
N MET A 820 1.28 -24.63 5.57
CA MET A 820 2.63 -24.41 5.03
C MET A 820 3.49 -23.57 5.96
N LEU A 821 2.93 -22.52 6.57
CA LEU A 821 3.65 -21.69 7.52
C LEU A 821 4.08 -22.50 8.75
N ALA A 822 3.19 -23.32 9.34
CA ALA A 822 3.53 -24.20 10.44
C ALA A 822 4.58 -25.24 10.04
N THR A 823 4.47 -25.81 8.84
CA THR A 823 5.43 -26.79 8.31
C THR A 823 6.81 -26.17 8.11
N ALA A 824 6.89 -25.00 7.47
CA ALA A 824 8.12 -24.23 7.31
C ALA A 824 8.73 -23.86 8.67
N CYS A 825 7.91 -23.46 9.64
CA CYS A 825 8.36 -23.19 11.01
C CYS A 825 8.98 -24.39 11.72
N VAL A 826 8.46 -25.60 11.51
CA VAL A 826 9.09 -26.82 12.07
C VAL A 826 10.42 -27.10 11.37
N LEU A 827 10.46 -26.94 10.05
CA LEU A 827 11.63 -27.31 9.25
C LEU A 827 12.74 -26.24 9.24
N SER A 828 12.42 -24.99 9.55
CA SER A 828 13.38 -23.87 9.64
C SER A 828 14.43 -24.06 10.74
N HIS A 829 14.20 -25.01 11.64
CA HIS A 829 15.15 -25.41 12.69
C HIS A 829 16.33 -26.25 12.16
N PHE A 830 16.24 -26.75 10.94
CA PHE A 830 17.28 -27.58 10.34
C PHE A 830 18.01 -26.86 9.21
N ASP A 831 19.20 -27.33 8.84
CA ASP A 831 19.97 -26.76 7.73
C ASP A 831 19.77 -27.54 6.43
N LEU A 832 19.45 -28.84 6.54
CA LEU A 832 19.05 -29.71 5.44
C LEU A 832 17.95 -30.67 5.91
N VAL A 833 16.89 -30.82 5.12
CA VAL A 833 15.81 -31.78 5.37
C VAL A 833 15.58 -32.67 4.15
N GLY A 834 15.69 -33.99 4.33
CA GLY A 834 15.22 -34.99 3.38
C GLY A 834 13.74 -35.31 3.60
N LEU A 835 12.94 -35.20 2.54
CA LEU A 835 11.48 -35.28 2.59
C LEU A 835 10.96 -36.52 1.85
N VAL A 836 10.00 -37.20 2.48
CA VAL A 836 9.19 -38.27 1.88
C VAL A 836 7.71 -37.87 1.85
N GLU A 837 6.90 -38.56 1.05
CA GLU A 837 5.47 -38.25 0.81
C GLU A 837 5.21 -36.87 0.16
N ILE A 838 5.96 -36.54 -0.89
CA ILE A 838 5.65 -35.40 -1.75
C ILE A 838 4.71 -35.89 -2.86
N ASP A 839 3.47 -35.39 -2.90
CA ASP A 839 2.50 -35.78 -3.92
C ASP A 839 2.65 -34.93 -5.20
N ASP A 840 2.89 -33.63 -5.04
CA ASP A 840 3.14 -32.69 -6.12
C ASP A 840 4.47 -31.95 -5.89
N PRO A 841 5.41 -31.95 -6.86
CA PRO A 841 6.62 -31.15 -6.79
C PRO A 841 6.40 -29.66 -6.51
N GLN A 842 5.25 -29.10 -6.88
CA GLN A 842 4.91 -27.71 -6.58
C GLN A 842 4.87 -27.46 -5.07
N GLY A 843 4.38 -28.41 -4.27
CA GLY A 843 4.36 -28.27 -2.81
C GLY A 843 5.75 -28.14 -2.19
N LEU A 844 6.80 -28.65 -2.85
CA LEU A 844 8.19 -28.46 -2.39
C LEU A 844 8.68 -27.03 -2.69
N VAL A 845 8.26 -26.45 -3.81
CA VAL A 845 8.56 -25.04 -4.15
C VAL A 845 7.82 -24.10 -3.19
N ASP A 846 6.57 -24.42 -2.86
CA ASP A 846 5.77 -23.63 -1.92
C ASP A 846 6.40 -23.67 -0.52
N LEU A 847 6.87 -24.85 -0.08
CA LEU A 847 7.62 -25.01 1.17
C LEU A 847 8.93 -24.23 1.18
N GLU A 848 9.69 -24.24 0.07
CA GLU A 848 10.90 -23.42 -0.08
C GLU A 848 10.59 -21.93 0.09
N ASN A 849 9.57 -21.42 -0.61
CA ASN A 849 9.15 -20.02 -0.50
C ASN A 849 8.81 -19.63 0.95
N GLU A 850 8.07 -20.50 1.65
CA GLU A 850 7.66 -20.26 3.04
C GLU A 850 8.82 -20.32 4.02
N LEU A 851 9.81 -21.21 3.80
CA LEU A 851 11.04 -21.22 4.58
C LEU A 851 11.82 -19.92 4.43
N GLU A 852 11.95 -19.40 3.22
CA GLU A 852 12.63 -18.11 2.97
C GLU A 852 11.91 -16.94 3.66
N LEU A 853 10.57 -16.95 3.67
CA LEU A 853 9.76 -15.95 4.37
C LEU A 853 9.93 -16.04 5.90
N VAL A 854 9.91 -17.25 6.46
CA VAL A 854 10.02 -17.49 7.91
C VAL A 854 11.42 -17.18 8.43
N THR A 855 12.48 -17.53 7.69
CA THR A 855 13.85 -17.32 8.17
C THR A 855 14.48 -16.01 7.73
N GLY A 856 13.98 -15.39 6.64
CA GLY A 856 14.65 -14.26 6.01
C GLY A 856 15.99 -14.64 5.36
N GLU A 857 16.16 -15.91 4.99
CA GLU A 857 17.38 -16.43 4.36
C GLU A 857 17.03 -17.17 3.08
N THR A 858 18.00 -17.39 2.20
CA THR A 858 17.79 -18.12 0.95
C THR A 858 17.82 -19.62 1.19
N TRP A 859 16.84 -20.31 0.59
CA TRP A 859 16.73 -21.76 0.61
C TRP A 859 16.65 -22.28 -0.81
N SER A 860 17.13 -23.50 -0.99
CA SER A 860 17.02 -24.21 -2.25
C SER A 860 16.43 -25.60 -2.02
N SER A 861 15.72 -26.09 -3.02
CA SER A 861 15.13 -27.44 -2.99
C SER A 861 15.53 -28.28 -4.21
N HIS A 862 15.40 -29.60 -4.05
CA HIS A 862 15.63 -30.57 -5.12
C HIS A 862 14.63 -31.71 -5.02
N VAL A 863 13.85 -31.90 -6.09
CA VAL A 863 12.89 -33.01 -6.19
C VAL A 863 13.43 -34.13 -7.09
N SER A 864 13.10 -35.36 -6.74
CA SER A 864 13.35 -36.52 -7.58
C SER A 864 12.69 -36.37 -8.96
N PRO A 865 13.31 -36.93 -10.02
CA PRO A 865 12.90 -36.65 -11.41
C PRO A 865 11.55 -37.26 -11.82
N TRP A 866 11.01 -38.18 -11.03
CA TRP A 866 9.68 -38.79 -11.20
C TRP A 866 9.24 -39.43 -9.88
N ALA A 867 7.92 -39.57 -9.69
CA ALA A 867 7.36 -40.27 -8.54
C ALA A 867 7.63 -41.79 -8.60
N VAL A 868 7.85 -42.40 -7.44
CA VAL A 868 8.00 -43.85 -7.24
C VAL A 868 6.82 -44.42 -6.47
N GLY A 869 6.49 -45.69 -6.70
CA GLY A 869 5.32 -46.35 -6.11
C GLY A 869 4.53 -47.20 -7.09
N ASN A 870 3.31 -47.57 -6.71
CA ASN A 870 2.46 -48.45 -7.52
C ASN A 870 1.00 -47.97 -7.58
N VAL A 871 0.10 -48.81 -8.11
CA VAL A 871 -1.34 -48.48 -8.28
C VAL A 871 -2.07 -48.09 -6.99
N ASN A 872 -1.46 -48.35 -5.81
CA ASN A 872 -2.01 -47.99 -4.51
C ASN A 872 -1.38 -46.70 -3.93
N GLY A 873 -0.63 -45.94 -4.72
CA GLY A 873 -0.03 -44.66 -4.35
C GLY A 873 1.39 -44.50 -4.88
N THR A 874 1.71 -43.31 -5.36
CA THR A 874 3.02 -42.86 -5.83
C THR A 874 3.39 -41.57 -5.11
N GLU A 875 4.67 -41.36 -4.84
CA GLU A 875 5.19 -40.13 -4.22
C GLU A 875 6.53 -39.75 -4.84
N PHE A 876 6.87 -38.47 -4.78
CA PHE A 876 8.21 -37.96 -5.00
C PHE A 876 9.01 -37.95 -3.69
N TYR A 877 10.32 -38.00 -3.84
CA TYR A 877 11.27 -37.65 -2.81
C TYR A 877 11.86 -36.27 -3.06
N GLY A 878 12.21 -35.55 -2.00
CA GLY A 878 12.77 -34.22 -2.11
C GLY A 878 13.76 -33.88 -1.01
N TYR A 879 14.48 -32.78 -1.22
CA TYR A 879 15.36 -32.17 -0.24
C TYR A 879 15.11 -30.66 -0.25
N VAL A 880 15.25 -30.04 0.91
CA VAL A 880 15.25 -28.58 1.06
C VAL A 880 16.37 -28.19 2.03
N TRP A 881 17.13 -27.15 1.71
CA TRP A 881 18.31 -26.75 2.48
C TRP A 881 18.55 -25.24 2.49
N ARG A 882 19.21 -24.77 3.53
CA ARG A 882 19.62 -23.38 3.72
C ARG A 882 20.92 -23.13 2.96
N ASP A 883 20.89 -22.23 1.99
CA ASP A 883 22.02 -22.04 1.05
C ASP A 883 23.30 -21.51 1.72
N ALA A 884 23.15 -20.81 2.84
CA ALA A 884 24.30 -20.31 3.60
C ALA A 884 25.12 -21.44 4.25
N GLU A 885 24.51 -22.59 4.50
CA GLU A 885 25.11 -23.69 5.29
C GLU A 885 25.40 -24.92 4.44
N VAL A 886 24.53 -25.25 3.49
CA VAL A 886 24.55 -26.51 2.74
C VAL A 886 24.50 -26.25 1.24
N SER A 887 25.18 -27.10 0.48
CA SER A 887 25.08 -27.12 -0.98
C SER A 887 24.90 -28.53 -1.53
N LEU A 888 24.01 -28.68 -2.52
CA LEU A 888 23.85 -29.92 -3.29
C LEU A 888 25.00 -30.05 -4.30
N THR A 889 25.87 -31.06 -4.14
CA THR A 889 27.01 -31.28 -5.04
C THR A 889 26.65 -32.18 -6.22
N ALA A 890 25.85 -33.22 -5.99
CA ALA A 890 25.39 -34.13 -7.05
C ALA A 890 24.11 -34.92 -6.67
N PRO A 891 23.07 -34.96 -7.53
CA PRO A 891 22.01 -35.94 -7.38
C PRO A 891 22.55 -37.34 -7.69
N ARG A 892 22.43 -38.28 -6.75
CA ARG A 892 22.91 -39.68 -6.90
C ARG A 892 21.85 -40.60 -7.50
N GLY A 893 20.59 -40.18 -7.51
CA GLY A 893 19.51 -40.86 -8.22
C GLY A 893 18.82 -41.93 -7.38
N PHE A 894 17.97 -42.73 -8.04
CA PHE A 894 17.25 -43.83 -7.40
C PHE A 894 18.11 -45.09 -7.28
N TYR A 895 17.92 -45.84 -6.19
CA TYR A 895 18.41 -47.21 -6.08
C TYR A 895 17.79 -48.08 -7.18
N PRO A 896 18.58 -48.85 -7.94
CA PRO A 896 18.07 -49.70 -9.00
C PRO A 896 17.43 -50.96 -8.42
N ASP A 897 16.11 -51.10 -8.56
CA ASP A 897 15.36 -52.29 -8.16
C ASP A 897 14.77 -53.05 -9.37
N PRO A 898 15.57 -53.86 -10.09
CA PRO A 898 15.08 -54.63 -11.23
C PRO A 898 14.24 -55.85 -10.81
N GLN A 899 14.16 -56.17 -9.52
CA GLN A 899 13.35 -57.27 -8.99
C GLN A 899 11.97 -56.82 -8.51
N ASP A 900 11.72 -55.51 -8.37
CA ASP A 900 10.48 -54.94 -7.81
C ASP A 900 10.25 -55.45 -6.37
N ASP A 901 11.34 -55.53 -5.60
CA ASP A 901 11.37 -55.98 -4.21
C ASP A 901 10.99 -54.84 -3.24
N LEU A 902 11.17 -53.58 -3.64
CA LEU A 902 10.81 -52.35 -2.94
C LEU A 902 9.55 -51.74 -3.52
N LYS A 903 8.63 -51.26 -2.66
CA LYS A 903 7.43 -50.55 -3.13
C LYS A 903 7.82 -49.20 -3.73
N ARG A 904 8.78 -48.52 -3.10
CA ARG A 904 9.28 -47.20 -3.45
C ARG A 904 10.80 -47.22 -3.37
N GLU A 905 11.45 -47.05 -4.50
CA GLU A 905 12.89 -47.11 -4.60
C GLU A 905 13.53 -45.88 -3.94
N PRO A 906 14.47 -46.03 -2.99
CA PRO A 906 15.08 -44.89 -2.30
C PRO A 906 15.84 -43.96 -3.25
N TYR A 907 15.89 -42.68 -2.89
CA TYR A 907 16.54 -41.64 -3.67
C TYR A 907 17.68 -41.01 -2.87
N GLY A 908 18.84 -40.84 -3.50
CA GLY A 908 20.03 -40.27 -2.87
C GLY A 908 20.54 -39.00 -3.55
N ALA A 909 21.13 -38.12 -2.75
CA ALA A 909 21.82 -36.92 -3.17
C ALA A 909 23.03 -36.67 -2.27
N GLN A 910 24.09 -36.08 -2.85
CA GLN A 910 25.31 -35.72 -2.13
C GLN A 910 25.32 -34.23 -1.81
N PHE A 911 25.73 -33.90 -0.59
CA PHE A 911 25.74 -32.56 -0.05
C PHE A 911 27.11 -32.23 0.53
N GLN A 912 27.40 -30.94 0.63
CA GLN A 912 28.54 -30.39 1.35
C GLN A 912 28.03 -29.39 2.37
N MET A 913 28.48 -29.51 3.62
CA MET A 913 28.21 -28.59 4.72
C MET A 913 29.53 -28.21 5.39
N GLY A 914 30.01 -26.99 5.12
CA GLY A 914 31.38 -26.60 5.49
C GLY A 914 32.44 -27.50 4.83
N ALA A 915 33.27 -28.16 5.63
CA ALA A 915 34.27 -29.13 5.16
C ALA A 915 33.74 -30.58 5.08
N PHE A 916 32.59 -30.87 5.68
CA PHE A 916 31.98 -32.20 5.72
C PHE A 916 31.17 -32.46 4.44
N ASP A 917 31.50 -33.50 3.66
CA ASP A 917 30.63 -34.00 2.60
C ASP A 917 29.97 -35.32 3.01
N PHE A 918 28.77 -35.57 2.47
CA PHE A 918 28.02 -36.79 2.78
C PHE A 918 26.98 -37.08 1.70
N THR A 919 26.56 -38.34 1.62
CA THR A 919 25.39 -38.75 0.82
C THR A 919 24.18 -38.98 1.72
N LEU A 920 23.12 -38.19 1.53
CA LEU A 920 21.83 -38.41 2.19
C LEU A 920 20.85 -39.14 1.26
N VAL A 921 20.36 -40.28 1.72
CA VAL A 921 19.38 -41.12 1.03
C VAL A 921 18.07 -41.10 1.81
N VAL A 922 16.98 -40.72 1.14
CA VAL A 922 15.63 -40.77 1.70
C VAL A 922 14.92 -42.05 1.29
N PHE A 923 14.28 -42.71 2.26
CA PHE A 923 13.64 -44.00 2.06
C PHE A 923 12.34 -44.12 2.85
N HIS A 924 11.24 -44.46 2.17
CA HIS A 924 9.93 -44.67 2.79
C HIS A 924 9.44 -46.12 2.56
N LEU A 925 9.59 -46.95 3.59
CA LEU A 925 9.15 -48.34 3.57
C LEU A 925 7.63 -48.45 3.57
N GLN A 926 7.08 -49.48 2.94
CA GLN A 926 5.65 -49.69 2.96
C GLN A 926 5.15 -50.03 4.38
N TYR A 927 4.04 -49.43 4.79
CA TYR A 927 3.32 -49.87 5.98
C TYR A 927 2.80 -51.31 5.82
N GLY A 928 2.09 -51.61 4.73
CA GLY A 928 1.53 -52.94 4.44
C GLY A 928 0.55 -53.50 5.49
N ASP A 929 -0.16 -54.58 5.17
CA ASP A 929 -1.14 -55.21 6.07
C ASP A 929 -0.50 -56.07 7.19
N SER A 930 0.82 -56.28 7.15
CA SER A 930 1.52 -57.14 8.11
C SER A 930 2.97 -56.73 8.36
N ILE A 931 3.45 -56.96 9.59
CA ILE A 931 4.87 -56.74 9.96
C ILE A 931 5.84 -57.57 9.10
N ALA A 932 5.41 -58.71 8.56
CA ALA A 932 6.25 -59.53 7.70
C ALA A 932 6.55 -58.85 6.35
N THR A 933 5.58 -58.07 5.84
CA THR A 933 5.72 -57.30 4.61
C THR A 933 6.74 -56.17 4.80
N ARG A 934 6.62 -55.40 5.89
CA ARG A 934 7.59 -54.34 6.25
C ARG A 934 9.00 -54.87 6.38
N ARG A 935 9.14 -55.99 7.09
CA ARG A 935 10.44 -56.63 7.33
C ARG A 935 11.09 -57.19 6.08
N ALA A 936 10.32 -57.56 5.06
CA ALA A 936 10.85 -58.02 3.78
C ALA A 936 11.54 -56.84 3.06
N GLU A 937 10.86 -55.70 2.97
CA GLU A 937 11.40 -54.50 2.34
C GLU A 937 12.59 -53.92 3.12
N ALA A 938 12.46 -53.82 4.45
CA ALA A 938 13.56 -53.42 5.35
C ALA A 938 14.83 -54.27 5.21
N SER A 939 14.72 -55.54 4.81
CA SER A 939 15.89 -56.41 4.68
C SER A 939 16.85 -56.02 3.55
N HIS A 940 16.41 -55.14 2.63
CA HIS A 940 17.22 -54.61 1.54
C HIS A 940 18.03 -53.36 1.91
N LEU A 941 17.92 -52.83 3.13
CA LEU A 941 18.64 -51.63 3.56
C LEU A 941 20.16 -51.72 3.30
N VAL A 942 20.73 -52.92 3.40
CA VAL A 942 22.17 -53.15 3.14
C VAL A 942 22.52 -53.05 1.67
N ASP A 943 21.65 -53.57 0.80
CA ASP A 943 21.86 -53.48 -0.64
C ASP A 943 21.79 -52.01 -1.09
N VAL A 944 20.87 -51.25 -0.49
CA VAL A 944 20.75 -49.79 -0.67
C VAL A 944 22.03 -49.08 -0.21
N TYR A 945 22.49 -49.33 1.02
CA TYR A 945 23.73 -48.76 1.54
C TYR A 945 24.92 -49.06 0.63
N GLN A 946 25.13 -50.34 0.28
CA GLN A 946 26.25 -50.76 -0.58
C GLN A 946 26.18 -50.15 -1.99
N HIS A 947 24.97 -49.91 -2.51
CA HIS A 947 24.80 -49.25 -3.80
C HIS A 947 25.30 -47.81 -3.75
N PHE A 948 24.80 -47.01 -2.81
CA PHE A 948 25.17 -45.59 -2.71
C PHE A 948 26.63 -45.41 -2.32
N GLN A 949 27.14 -46.21 -1.38
CA GLN A 949 28.58 -46.28 -1.07
C GLN A 949 29.44 -46.61 -2.29
N GLY A 950 28.92 -47.39 -3.24
CA GLY A 950 29.61 -47.77 -4.47
C GLY A 950 29.59 -46.71 -5.57
N LEU A 951 28.75 -45.67 -5.46
CA LEU A 951 28.66 -44.58 -6.44
C LEU A 951 29.82 -43.58 -6.29
N ASP A 952 30.32 -43.41 -5.08
CA ASP A 952 31.52 -42.63 -4.80
C ASP A 952 32.41 -43.32 -3.76
N PRO A 953 33.51 -43.96 -4.21
CA PRO A 953 34.40 -44.65 -3.29
C PRO A 953 35.23 -43.75 -2.37
N ASN A 954 35.20 -42.42 -2.56
CA ASN A 954 35.95 -41.48 -1.71
C ASN A 954 35.10 -40.89 -0.59
N GLU A 955 33.80 -41.17 -0.59
CA GLU A 955 32.79 -40.60 0.32
C GLU A 955 32.22 -41.76 1.12
N GLN A 956 32.47 -41.79 2.43
CA GLN A 956 32.13 -42.89 3.33
C GLN A 956 30.93 -42.55 4.23
N ASP A 957 30.45 -41.31 4.22
CA ASP A 957 29.31 -40.82 4.98
C ASP A 957 27.99 -41.02 4.24
N ILE A 958 27.52 -42.27 4.25
CA ILE A 958 26.21 -42.63 3.67
C ILE A 958 25.13 -42.64 4.75
N LEU A 959 24.34 -41.58 4.81
CA LEU A 959 23.19 -41.43 5.70
C LEU A 959 21.91 -41.91 5.00
N ILE A 960 21.16 -42.82 5.61
CA ILE A 960 19.88 -43.31 5.07
C ILE A 960 18.77 -43.05 6.08
N GLY A 961 17.87 -42.11 5.77
CA GLY A 961 16.80 -41.71 6.67
C GLY A 961 15.40 -41.66 6.04
N GLY A 962 14.37 -41.59 6.88
CA GLY A 962 12.98 -41.52 6.47
C GLY A 962 12.05 -42.37 7.35
N ASP A 963 10.83 -42.64 6.83
CA ASP A 963 9.84 -43.49 7.50
C ASP A 963 10.05 -44.97 7.15
N PHE A 964 10.57 -45.72 8.13
CA PHE A 964 10.81 -47.15 7.99
C PHE A 964 9.63 -48.02 8.47
N ASN A 965 8.58 -47.44 9.04
CA ASN A 965 7.43 -48.17 9.56
C ASN A 965 7.76 -49.30 10.58
N LEU A 966 8.99 -49.26 11.13
CA LEU A 966 9.62 -50.21 12.03
C LEU A 966 10.65 -49.46 12.93
N PRO A 967 10.83 -49.86 14.20
CA PRO A 967 11.86 -49.28 15.05
C PRO A 967 13.27 -49.68 14.57
N GLY A 968 14.25 -48.81 14.77
CA GLY A 968 15.63 -49.02 14.28
C GLY A 968 16.32 -50.30 14.77
N ASN A 969 15.89 -50.84 15.92
CA ASN A 969 16.41 -52.09 16.46
C ASN A 969 15.66 -53.36 15.99
N ASP A 970 14.76 -53.25 15.00
CA ASP A 970 14.04 -54.42 14.48
C ASP A 970 15.00 -55.46 13.88
N ALA A 971 14.62 -56.73 14.00
CA ALA A 971 15.40 -57.84 13.49
C ALA A 971 15.67 -57.76 11.98
N ALA A 972 14.78 -57.12 11.21
CA ALA A 972 14.97 -56.98 9.76
C ALA A 972 16.22 -56.18 9.38
N PHE A 973 16.62 -55.20 10.19
CA PHE A 973 17.84 -54.41 9.98
C PHE A 973 19.10 -55.13 10.48
N THR A 974 18.96 -56.11 11.39
CA THR A 974 20.09 -56.81 12.04
C THR A 974 20.40 -58.20 11.46
N VAL A 975 19.52 -58.79 10.64
CA VAL A 975 19.76 -60.10 9.98
C VAL A 975 20.87 -60.03 8.93
N VAL A 976 21.26 -58.82 8.53
CA VAL A 976 22.39 -58.57 7.64
C VAL A 976 23.45 -57.85 8.49
N GLU A 977 24.64 -58.43 8.65
CA GLU A 977 25.75 -57.78 9.36
C GLU A 977 26.18 -56.51 8.61
N LEU A 978 25.48 -55.40 8.83
CA LEU A 978 26.02 -54.06 8.63
C LEU A 978 27.06 -53.81 9.73
N GLU A 979 28.19 -54.51 9.69
CA GLU A 979 29.29 -54.23 10.63
C GLU A 979 29.69 -52.76 10.47
N GLY A 980 29.32 -51.94 11.46
CA GLY A 980 29.66 -50.52 11.50
C GLY A 980 28.55 -49.54 11.13
N VAL A 981 27.31 -49.97 10.80
CA VAL A 981 26.18 -49.04 10.62
C VAL A 981 25.29 -49.03 11.86
N ASP A 982 25.16 -47.86 12.48
CA ASP A 982 24.30 -47.58 13.63
C ASP A 982 23.06 -46.78 13.20
N PHE A 983 22.16 -46.49 14.15
CA PHE A 983 20.94 -45.71 13.94
C PHE A 983 20.73 -44.72 15.09
N ILE A 984 20.05 -43.60 14.82
CA ILE A 984 19.99 -42.48 15.77
C ILE A 984 18.80 -42.50 16.72
N THR A 985 17.65 -43.02 16.29
CA THR A 985 16.42 -42.91 17.09
C THR A 985 16.42 -43.97 18.19
N ASP A 986 16.29 -43.56 19.45
CA ASP A 986 16.01 -44.48 20.56
C ASP A 986 14.73 -45.27 20.24
N PRO A 987 14.74 -46.61 20.20
CA PRO A 987 13.55 -47.41 19.90
C PRO A 987 12.35 -47.17 20.84
N GLU A 988 12.58 -46.58 22.01
CA GLU A 988 11.52 -46.13 22.92
C GLU A 988 10.92 -44.76 22.53
N GLN A 989 11.71 -43.88 21.89
CA GLN A 989 11.28 -42.57 21.39
C GLN A 989 10.26 -42.73 20.26
N LYS A 990 9.07 -42.17 20.44
CA LYS A 990 8.00 -42.20 19.43
C LYS A 990 8.14 -41.02 18.49
N THR A 991 7.91 -41.27 17.21
CA THR A 991 8.07 -40.35 16.09
C THR A 991 6.79 -40.22 15.28
N SER A 992 5.85 -41.18 15.32
CA SER A 992 4.54 -41.00 14.68
C SER A 992 3.50 -40.41 15.65
N LEU A 993 2.60 -39.57 15.15
CA LEU A 993 1.50 -38.96 15.89
C LEU A 993 0.25 -39.83 15.79
N GLY A 994 -0.59 -39.73 16.80
CA GLY A 994 -1.96 -40.23 16.75
C GLY A 994 -2.91 -39.28 17.47
N PRO A 995 -4.21 -39.58 17.52
CA PRO A 995 -5.23 -38.65 18.01
C PRO A 995 -5.10 -38.21 19.48
N TRP A 996 -4.17 -38.79 20.24
CA TRP A 996 -3.98 -38.51 21.67
C TRP A 996 -2.51 -38.37 22.08
N GLY A 997 -1.58 -38.27 21.14
CA GLY A 997 -0.14 -38.22 21.40
C GLY A 997 0.68 -39.11 20.47
N LEU A 998 2.00 -39.15 20.72
CA LEU A 998 2.95 -39.95 19.94
C LEU A 998 2.75 -41.47 20.17
N VAL A 999 2.88 -42.29 19.12
CA VAL A 999 2.45 -43.69 19.13
C VAL A 999 3.56 -44.68 18.78
N ASN A 1000 4.24 -44.51 17.65
CA ASN A 1000 5.22 -45.48 17.14
C ASN A 1000 6.60 -44.86 16.91
N SER A 1001 7.65 -45.67 16.93
CA SER A 1001 9.02 -45.27 16.57
C SER A 1001 9.28 -45.80 15.16
N PHE A 1002 8.98 -45.01 14.14
CA PHE A 1002 9.03 -45.41 12.73
C PHE A 1002 10.12 -44.70 11.95
N ASP A 1003 10.48 -43.49 12.37
CA ASP A 1003 11.42 -42.62 11.67
C ASP A 1003 12.83 -42.77 12.25
N ASN A 1004 13.83 -42.86 11.37
CA ASN A 1004 15.22 -43.03 11.77
C ASN A 1004 16.20 -42.52 10.71
N ILE A 1005 17.47 -42.41 11.09
CA ILE A 1005 18.61 -42.23 10.18
C ILE A 1005 19.66 -43.29 10.53
N PHE A 1006 20.01 -44.13 9.55
CA PHE A 1006 21.08 -45.12 9.63
C PHE A 1006 22.38 -44.54 9.06
N PHE A 1007 23.50 -44.76 9.74
CA PHE A 1007 24.78 -44.13 9.39
C PHE A 1007 25.99 -45.03 9.75
N PRO A 1008 27.10 -44.97 9.02
CA PRO A 1008 28.29 -45.77 9.28
C PRO A 1008 29.13 -45.18 10.43
N ALA A 1009 28.85 -45.55 11.69
CA ALA A 1009 29.52 -45.00 12.88
C ALA A 1009 31.06 -45.06 12.91
N ALA A 1010 31.70 -45.88 12.07
CA ALA A 1010 33.15 -45.92 11.94
C ALA A 1010 33.74 -44.81 11.05
N HIS A 1011 32.88 -44.15 10.27
CA HIS A 1011 33.18 -43.20 9.20
C HIS A 1011 32.39 -41.91 9.33
N THR A 1012 31.64 -41.73 10.42
CA THR A 1012 30.86 -40.51 10.69
C THR A 1012 31.29 -39.96 12.04
N GLY A 1013 32.59 -39.70 12.19
CA GLY A 1013 33.22 -39.21 13.42
C GLY A 1013 32.81 -37.78 13.81
N GLU A 1014 32.26 -37.05 12.85
CA GLU A 1014 31.77 -35.67 12.89
C GLU A 1014 30.45 -35.56 13.67
N MET A 1015 29.72 -36.66 13.86
CA MET A 1015 28.43 -36.62 14.54
C MET A 1015 28.56 -36.15 16.00
N LEU A 1016 27.94 -35.00 16.29
CA LEU A 1016 27.93 -34.37 17.62
C LEU A 1016 26.72 -34.78 18.45
N ALA A 1017 25.55 -34.81 17.84
CA ALA A 1017 24.28 -35.09 18.51
C ALA A 1017 23.24 -35.62 17.52
N SER A 1018 22.17 -36.21 18.04
CA SER A 1018 21.01 -36.62 17.26
C SER A 1018 19.76 -36.68 18.12
N GLY A 1019 18.58 -36.68 17.50
CA GLY A 1019 17.31 -36.72 18.22
C GLY A 1019 16.08 -36.68 17.32
N ALA A 1020 14.94 -36.42 17.94
CA ALA A 1020 13.68 -36.12 17.28
C ALA A 1020 13.14 -34.80 17.82
N LEU A 1021 12.65 -33.91 16.96
CA LEU A 1021 12.07 -32.63 17.37
C LEU A 1021 10.56 -32.79 17.57
N ASP A 1022 10.11 -32.76 18.83
CA ASP A 1022 8.67 -32.77 19.15
C ASP A 1022 8.10 -31.35 19.08
N TYR A 1023 7.46 -31.05 17.94
CA TYR A 1023 6.83 -29.75 17.69
C TYR A 1023 5.39 -29.66 18.23
N THR A 1024 4.87 -30.70 18.90
CA THR A 1024 3.43 -30.85 19.10
C THR A 1024 2.87 -30.22 20.37
N MET A 1025 3.64 -30.12 21.46
CA MET A 1025 3.20 -29.60 22.78
C MET A 1025 1.79 -30.07 23.28
N ASN A 1026 1.41 -31.32 22.98
CA ASN A 1026 0.08 -31.93 23.24
C ASN A 1026 -1.07 -31.51 22.28
N ASN A 1027 -0.75 -30.92 21.12
CA ASN A 1027 -1.70 -30.52 20.08
C ASN A 1027 -1.73 -31.48 18.87
N CYS A 1028 -1.36 -32.76 19.09
CA CYS A 1028 -1.35 -33.80 18.05
C CYS A 1028 -2.63 -33.92 17.21
N PRO A 1029 -3.87 -33.76 17.73
CA PRO A 1029 -5.08 -33.95 16.92
C PRO A 1029 -5.27 -32.97 15.77
N ILE A 1030 -4.68 -31.77 15.86
CA ILE A 1030 -4.75 -30.77 14.79
C ILE A 1030 -3.53 -30.93 13.89
N LEU A 1031 -2.35 -30.98 14.51
CA LEU A 1031 -1.08 -31.01 13.79
C LEU A 1031 -0.83 -32.28 12.99
N SER A 1032 -1.43 -33.42 13.38
CA SER A 1032 -1.33 -34.66 12.59
C SER A 1032 -1.94 -34.53 11.21
N ASP A 1033 -2.93 -33.65 11.06
CA ASP A 1033 -3.67 -33.49 9.81
C ASP A 1033 -3.13 -32.28 9.04
N THR A 1034 -2.74 -31.19 9.73
CA THR A 1034 -2.35 -29.94 9.09
C THR A 1034 -0.84 -29.77 8.86
N VAL A 1035 0.04 -30.45 9.62
CA VAL A 1035 1.51 -30.33 9.45
C VAL A 1035 2.09 -31.66 8.99
N SER A 1036 2.03 -32.68 9.84
CA SER A 1036 2.41 -34.05 9.53
C SER A 1036 2.00 -34.95 10.69
N ASP A 1037 1.74 -36.22 10.42
CA ASP A 1037 1.57 -37.27 11.41
C ASP A 1037 2.90 -37.92 11.84
N HIS A 1038 4.04 -37.31 11.51
CA HIS A 1038 5.38 -37.73 11.95
C HIS A 1038 6.18 -36.57 12.57
N LEU A 1039 7.18 -36.89 13.38
CA LEU A 1039 8.19 -35.95 13.88
C LEU A 1039 9.45 -36.02 13.01
N PRO A 1040 10.13 -34.89 12.75
CA PRO A 1040 11.44 -34.94 12.10
C PRO A 1040 12.49 -35.51 13.06
N VAL A 1041 13.31 -36.42 12.52
CA VAL A 1041 14.48 -36.99 13.19
C VAL A 1041 15.75 -36.39 12.59
N TRP A 1042 16.75 -36.11 13.41
CA TRP A 1042 17.87 -35.25 13.03
C TRP A 1042 19.22 -35.68 13.61
N MET A 1043 20.29 -35.26 12.95
CA MET A 1043 21.70 -35.36 13.33
C MET A 1043 22.36 -33.98 13.27
N ALA A 1044 23.36 -33.72 14.11
CA ALA A 1044 24.20 -32.52 14.08
C ALA A 1044 25.67 -32.89 13.92
N PHE A 1045 26.43 -32.07 13.19
CA PHE A 1045 27.79 -32.40 12.76
C PHE A 1045 28.83 -31.31 13.08
N ASP A 1046 30.10 -31.71 13.27
CA ASP A 1046 31.26 -30.81 13.24
C ASP A 1046 31.73 -30.61 11.81
N VAL A 1047 31.53 -29.41 11.28
CA VAL A 1047 31.78 -29.09 9.87
C VAL A 1047 33.17 -28.49 9.61
N GLN A 1048 34.06 -28.47 10.62
CA GLN A 1048 35.41 -27.90 10.49
C GLN A 1048 36.44 -28.89 9.94
N SER A 1049 36.12 -30.18 9.95
CA SER A 1049 36.95 -31.27 9.48
C SER A 1049 36.09 -32.37 8.89
N ASP A 1050 36.75 -33.26 8.16
CA ASP A 1050 36.19 -34.38 7.42
C ASP A 1050 37.07 -35.60 7.75
N ASP A 1051 36.48 -36.78 7.97
CA ASP A 1051 37.20 -37.95 8.49
C ASP A 1051 37.78 -38.90 7.42
N ASP A 1052 37.42 -38.74 6.13
CA ASP A 1052 37.86 -39.61 5.03
C ASP A 1052 38.80 -39.01 3.95
#